data_AF-A0A969F9A7-F1
#
_entry.id   AF-A0A969F9A7-F1
#
_cell.length_a   1.000
_cell.length_b   1.000
_cell.length_c   1.000
_cell.angle_alpha   90.00
_cell.angle_beta   90.00
_cell.angle_gamma   90.00
#
_symmetry.space_group_name_H-M   'P 1'
#
loop_
_entity.id
_entity.type
_entity.pdbx_description
1 polymer ?
#
loop_
_entity_poly.entity_id
_entity_poly.type
_entity_poly.pdbx_seq_one_letter_code
_entity_poly.pdbx_strand_id
1 'polypeptide(L)'
;MPPSRHSPPLRRVSSRFRFWRRSLIWLFCLSCLSTLLGLTTLAQAQTDNPIQQQEERVIREFVLPESPRQAPVYRPRPAAPSAPPASSGSGNGGGRSQPPASRPAPAARQPESPAPAAESTADSEPATPATTYEYVLAFNRSPVVGNRLRLEGIYPETRLGFTRPRGWGVKSAKALIRFQHSPALLPNQSSMTVRVNDTSIGSVPLNRPNSQVGQVLFNIPTALLQDRNEISIATQQQNSEECTDPADPTLWTEVLPDSKLLFEFEPQAIALDFNRYPYPFIDDLGLDRDRLVYLRPRELSESWLTSAARFQTSAGRYADFRPVDTRMVTDLEQVQGGDRLILIGTPTEQPALKNLSLPFQLQGNQLLDGNRTTLPGDVGVLMMTALEDNGVPVLVATGNDAAGVSKAVQFLVQSEGQPLGAGQALIVSSVDEVSSPPPRQWERYLPTENSFALSSLRGADSEPFKDTTVHGSNAPPIRFNFWALPDDQFMRGSTMTLRYSYSPQVNPRTSAVEVRIDGVTVGGKRLASENGGRESLNVNLPENLIQPNSQIEVLFVLRPRVTEECGQSQDQQLWGTVHGDTSFDLSRQNVVQLPDLRLLQSGFPLTAPQDLSGTAVVLPDAPNDREVMTLLKFSERLGRLSRANSVKLNVHSASSIPAEAREQKNLVGIGTRDRSPFPKRLKPTLADFD
;
A
#
# COMPACT_ATOMS: atom_id res chain seq x y z
N MET A 1 11.20 19.46 -83.80
CA MET A 1 10.08 19.44 -84.77
C MET A 1 8.76 19.35 -83.99
N PRO A 2 7.63 19.82 -84.57
CA PRO A 2 6.28 19.84 -83.95
C PRO A 2 5.41 18.67 -84.48
N PRO A 3 4.05 18.61 -84.30
CA PRO A 3 3.12 19.41 -83.47
C PRO A 3 2.51 18.51 -82.35
N SER A 4 1.23 18.41 -81.93
CA SER A 4 -0.10 19.00 -82.27
C SER A 4 -1.14 18.66 -81.18
N ARG A 5 -2.26 19.36 -80.97
CA ARG A 5 -2.64 20.78 -81.18
C ARG A 5 -3.98 21.08 -80.47
N HIS A 6 -4.04 22.20 -79.75
CA HIS A 6 -5.19 23.12 -79.48
C HIS A 6 -6.55 22.59 -78.93
N SER A 7 -7.22 23.21 -77.93
CA SER A 7 -7.63 24.63 -77.71
C SER A 7 -8.75 25.08 -78.69
N PRO A 8 -9.80 25.82 -78.26
CA PRO A 8 -9.65 27.19 -77.72
C PRO A 8 -10.67 27.64 -76.62
N PRO A 9 -10.51 28.86 -76.06
CA PRO A 9 -11.52 29.58 -75.26
C PRO A 9 -12.26 30.67 -76.09
N LEU A 10 -13.14 31.46 -75.43
CA LEU A 10 -13.52 32.89 -75.67
C LEU A 10 -15.03 33.19 -75.74
N ARG A 11 -15.51 34.08 -74.84
CA ARG A 11 -16.30 35.34 -75.05
C ARG A 11 -17.10 35.67 -73.77
N ARG A 12 -17.04 36.85 -73.14
CA ARG A 12 -17.32 38.25 -73.56
C ARG A 12 -18.71 38.45 -74.18
N VAL A 13 -19.61 39.15 -73.45
CA VAL A 13 -20.32 40.40 -73.86
C VAL A 13 -21.41 40.79 -72.83
N SER A 14 -21.38 42.06 -72.41
CA SER A 14 -22.47 43.03 -72.04
C SER A 14 -23.90 42.56 -71.63
N SER A 15 -24.74 43.32 -70.90
CA SER A 15 -24.61 44.50 -70.02
C SER A 15 -26.01 44.96 -69.53
N ARG A 16 -26.07 45.89 -68.55
CA ARG A 16 -27.30 46.51 -67.97
C ARG A 16 -28.10 45.52 -67.09
N PHE A 17 -28.77 45.89 -66.00
CA PHE A 17 -29.20 47.19 -65.44
C PHE A 17 -28.42 47.57 -64.14
N ARG A 18 -28.12 48.85 -63.88
CA ARG A 18 -28.85 49.82 -62.98
C ARG A 18 -29.16 49.27 -61.57
N PHE A 19 -28.96 49.99 -60.44
CA PHE A 19 -28.63 51.42 -60.22
C PHE A 19 -27.47 51.60 -59.19
N TRP A 20 -27.07 52.85 -58.91
CA TRP A 20 -25.83 53.20 -58.19
C TRP A 20 -26.01 53.51 -56.68
N ARG A 21 -24.94 53.29 -55.90
CA ARG A 21 -24.81 53.56 -54.46
C ARG A 21 -25.29 54.96 -54.04
N ARG A 22 -26.07 55.05 -52.93
CA ARG A 22 -25.75 55.80 -51.67
C ARG A 22 -26.96 55.87 -50.71
N SER A 23 -26.70 56.33 -49.48
CA SER A 23 -27.67 56.84 -48.49
C SER A 23 -28.64 55.86 -47.82
N LEU A 24 -28.17 55.15 -46.79
CA LEU A 24 -29.02 54.61 -45.71
C LEU A 24 -28.27 54.52 -44.36
N ILE A 25 -27.51 55.57 -44.03
CA ILE A 25 -26.74 55.76 -42.78
C ILE A 25 -27.34 56.95 -41.97
N TRP A 26 -28.62 57.25 -42.19
CA TRP A 26 -29.24 58.54 -41.80
C TRP A 26 -30.64 58.41 -41.18
N LEU A 27 -30.97 57.24 -40.60
CA LEU A 27 -32.34 56.92 -40.17
C LEU A 27 -32.47 56.34 -38.74
N PHE A 28 -31.45 56.50 -37.89
CA PHE A 28 -31.51 56.13 -36.47
C PHE A 28 -30.98 57.22 -35.50
N CYS A 29 -30.73 58.44 -35.99
CA CYS A 29 -30.26 59.57 -35.17
C CYS A 29 -31.29 60.70 -35.01
N LEU A 30 -32.57 60.46 -35.33
CA LEU A 30 -33.68 61.41 -35.08
C LEU A 30 -34.87 60.73 -34.39
N SER A 31 -34.62 60.18 -33.20
CA SER A 31 -35.64 59.86 -32.19
C SER A 31 -35.27 60.43 -30.80
N CYS A 32 -34.49 61.51 -30.80
CA CYS A 32 -34.23 62.34 -29.62
C CYS A 32 -35.02 63.66 -29.75
N LEU A 33 -35.21 64.38 -28.63
CA LEU A 33 -35.94 65.66 -28.51
C LEU A 33 -37.49 65.62 -28.55
N SER A 34 -38.10 64.59 -27.97
CA SER A 34 -39.32 64.76 -27.15
C SER A 34 -39.48 63.52 -26.25
N THR A 35 -39.40 63.58 -24.92
CA THR A 35 -39.67 64.70 -23.99
C THR A 35 -38.54 64.86 -22.95
N LEU A 36 -38.20 66.10 -22.60
CA LEU A 36 -37.26 66.41 -21.51
C LEU A 36 -37.76 67.65 -20.75
N LEU A 37 -38.86 67.46 -20.01
CA LEU A 37 -39.58 68.46 -19.23
C LEU A 37 -40.48 67.72 -18.22
N GLY A 38 -40.12 67.70 -16.94
CA GLY A 38 -40.92 66.99 -15.93
C GLY A 38 -40.19 66.59 -14.64
N LEU A 39 -40.06 67.55 -13.72
CA LEU A 39 -40.07 67.38 -12.25
C LEU A 39 -39.03 66.45 -11.59
N THR A 40 -38.11 67.10 -10.86
CA THR A 40 -37.41 66.54 -9.70
C THR A 40 -38.36 66.18 -8.55
N THR A 41 -38.12 65.08 -7.82
CA THR A 41 -37.81 65.05 -6.36
C THR A 41 -37.72 63.63 -5.79
N LEU A 42 -36.82 63.44 -4.80
CA LEU A 42 -36.91 62.57 -3.60
C LEU A 42 -37.67 61.23 -3.66
N ALA A 43 -36.95 60.12 -3.43
CA ALA A 43 -37.17 59.20 -2.29
C ALA A 43 -36.05 58.14 -2.18
N GLN A 44 -35.95 57.48 -1.03
CA GLN A 44 -35.01 56.38 -0.76
C GLN A 44 -35.71 55.01 -0.77
N ALA A 45 -34.87 53.96 -0.74
CA ALA A 45 -35.02 52.70 0.01
C ALA A 45 -35.50 51.44 -0.72
N GLN A 46 -34.73 50.36 -0.46
CA GLN A 46 -35.12 48.94 -0.44
C GLN A 46 -35.45 48.27 -1.80
N THR A 47 -35.22 46.97 -2.02
CA THR A 47 -34.74 45.92 -1.09
C THR A 47 -33.80 44.90 -1.76
N ASP A 48 -33.12 44.14 -0.91
CA ASP A 48 -32.14 43.09 -1.21
C ASP A 48 -32.61 41.95 -2.14
N ASN A 49 -31.79 41.70 -3.16
CA ASN A 49 -30.98 40.48 -3.27
C ASN A 49 -31.55 39.18 -2.64
N PRO A 50 -32.55 38.53 -3.25
CA PRO A 50 -33.07 37.25 -2.75
C PRO A 50 -32.13 36.08 -3.02
N ILE A 51 -31.36 36.14 -4.12
CA ILE A 51 -30.64 34.99 -4.67
C ILE A 51 -29.35 34.69 -3.90
N GLN A 52 -28.52 35.68 -3.59
CA GLN A 52 -27.31 35.42 -2.80
C GLN A 52 -27.62 34.96 -1.37
N GLN A 53 -28.75 35.39 -0.79
CA GLN A 53 -29.20 34.84 0.51
C GLN A 53 -29.74 33.41 0.41
N GLN A 54 -30.22 32.97 -0.76
CA GLN A 54 -30.53 31.55 -1.00
C GLN A 54 -29.25 30.73 -1.23
N GLU A 55 -28.28 31.24 -1.98
CA GLU A 55 -26.97 30.59 -2.15
C GLU A 55 -26.21 30.46 -0.82
N GLU A 56 -26.13 31.53 0.00
CA GLU A 56 -25.54 31.46 1.34
C GLU A 56 -26.31 30.52 2.28
N ARG A 57 -27.63 30.40 2.17
CA ARG A 57 -28.39 29.41 2.95
C ARG A 57 -28.04 27.99 2.53
N VAL A 58 -28.03 27.68 1.22
CA VAL A 58 -27.64 26.35 0.73
C VAL A 58 -26.21 26.00 1.14
N ILE A 59 -25.28 26.96 1.08
CA ILE A 59 -23.89 26.77 1.52
C ILE A 59 -23.77 26.58 3.05
N ARG A 60 -24.65 27.19 3.87
CA ARG A 60 -24.70 26.97 5.32
C ARG A 60 -25.45 25.71 5.75
N GLU A 61 -26.42 25.25 4.96
CA GLU A 61 -27.19 24.03 5.22
C GLU A 61 -26.45 22.77 4.74
N PHE A 62 -25.57 22.87 3.74
CA PHE A 62 -24.60 21.81 3.38
C PHE A 62 -23.39 21.75 4.34
N VAL A 63 -23.67 21.51 5.61
CA VAL A 63 -22.68 20.93 6.52
C VAL A 63 -22.35 19.53 6.00
N LEU A 64 -21.12 19.33 5.53
CA LEU A 64 -20.58 17.98 5.26
C LEU A 64 -20.81 17.13 6.53
N PRO A 65 -21.44 15.95 6.42
CA PRO A 65 -21.75 15.15 7.60
C PRO A 65 -20.47 14.86 8.39
N GLU A 66 -20.52 15.02 9.72
CA GLU A 66 -19.37 14.74 10.58
C GLU A 66 -18.80 13.36 10.22
N SER A 67 -17.52 13.30 9.82
CA SER A 67 -16.83 12.05 9.60
C SER A 67 -17.01 11.17 10.85
N PRO A 68 -17.53 9.94 10.72
CA PRO A 68 -18.05 9.18 11.85
C PRO A 68 -16.98 9.06 12.94
N ARG A 69 -17.37 9.42 14.17
CA ARG A 69 -16.47 9.61 15.32
C ARG A 69 -15.82 8.28 15.73
N GLN A 70 -14.69 8.00 15.08
CA GLN A 70 -13.97 6.72 15.08
C GLN A 70 -14.79 5.59 14.43
N ALA A 71 -14.09 4.63 13.82
CA ALA A 71 -14.68 3.31 13.64
C ALA A 71 -14.92 2.73 15.05
N PRO A 72 -16.07 2.08 15.33
CA PRO A 72 -16.33 1.52 16.64
C PRO A 72 -15.25 0.50 16.97
N VAL A 73 -14.52 0.71 18.07
CA VAL A 73 -13.53 -0.24 18.57
C VAL A 73 -14.27 -1.53 18.90
N TYR A 74 -14.05 -2.57 18.09
CA TYR A 74 -14.73 -3.85 18.26
C TYR A 74 -14.32 -4.48 19.59
N ARG A 75 -15.20 -4.37 20.58
CA ARG A 75 -15.13 -5.15 21.81
C ARG A 75 -15.92 -6.44 21.56
N PRO A 76 -15.28 -7.62 21.53
CA PRO A 76 -15.99 -8.89 21.43
C PRO A 76 -17.02 -9.00 22.55
N ARG A 77 -18.23 -9.43 22.21
CA ARG A 77 -19.25 -9.77 23.22
C ARG A 77 -18.96 -11.19 23.70
N PRO A 78 -18.77 -11.43 25.02
CA PRO A 78 -18.64 -12.79 25.52
C PRO A 78 -19.83 -13.65 25.08
N ALA A 79 -19.57 -14.90 24.70
CA ALA A 79 -20.62 -15.86 24.37
C ALA A 79 -21.53 -16.07 25.59
N ALA A 80 -22.84 -16.20 25.36
CA ALA A 80 -23.79 -16.45 26.44
C ALA A 80 -23.54 -17.84 27.06
N PRO A 81 -23.63 -18.00 28.39
CA PRO A 81 -23.41 -19.29 29.04
C PRO A 81 -24.45 -20.32 28.58
N SER A 82 -23.98 -21.53 28.28
CA SER A 82 -24.82 -22.66 27.90
C SER A 82 -25.65 -23.17 29.09
N ALA A 83 -26.87 -23.62 28.80
CA ALA A 83 -27.78 -24.16 29.82
C ALA A 83 -27.28 -25.52 30.37
N PRO A 84 -27.54 -25.83 31.66
CA PRO A 84 -27.09 -27.09 32.27
C PRO A 84 -27.82 -28.31 31.68
N PRO A 85 -27.16 -29.48 31.61
CA PRO A 85 -27.76 -30.70 31.07
C PRO A 85 -28.84 -31.25 32.01
N ALA A 86 -29.93 -31.75 31.43
CA ALA A 86 -31.01 -32.40 32.18
C ALA A 86 -30.59 -33.81 32.65
N SER A 87 -30.99 -34.18 33.86
CA SER A 87 -30.73 -35.50 34.44
C SER A 87 -31.90 -36.47 34.20
N SER A 88 -31.60 -37.67 33.72
CA SER A 88 -32.50 -38.83 33.72
C SER A 88 -31.72 -40.06 34.18
N GLY A 89 -32.17 -40.73 35.24
CA GLY A 89 -31.45 -41.86 35.85
C GLY A 89 -32.30 -43.13 36.02
N SER A 90 -31.70 -44.13 36.66
CA SER A 90 -32.24 -45.48 36.94
C SER A 90 -32.32 -46.42 35.72
N GLY A 91 -31.92 -47.70 35.82
CA GLY A 91 -31.24 -48.37 36.94
C GLY A 91 -31.31 -49.91 36.91
N ASN A 92 -30.54 -50.55 37.80
CA ASN A 92 -30.53 -51.98 38.17
C ASN A 92 -30.16 -53.05 37.11
N GLY A 93 -29.52 -54.13 37.59
CA GLY A 93 -29.32 -55.38 36.84
C GLY A 93 -27.92 -56.00 37.01
N GLY A 94 -27.67 -56.72 38.11
CA GLY A 94 -26.37 -57.38 38.36
C GLY A 94 -26.31 -58.85 37.96
N GLY A 95 -25.10 -59.38 37.72
CA GLY A 95 -24.84 -60.81 37.49
C GLY A 95 -23.37 -61.19 37.69
N ARG A 96 -23.10 -62.30 38.40
CA ARG A 96 -21.75 -62.85 38.66
C ARG A 96 -21.56 -64.18 37.92
N SER A 97 -20.37 -64.40 37.35
CA SER A 97 -19.69 -65.72 37.33
C SER A 97 -18.23 -65.61 36.82
N GLN A 98 -17.41 -66.63 37.06
CA GLN A 98 -15.95 -66.65 36.83
C GLN A 98 -15.53 -67.89 35.95
N PRO A 99 -14.23 -68.26 35.74
CA PRO A 99 -13.70 -68.97 34.55
C PRO A 99 -13.49 -70.50 34.82
N PRO A 100 -12.59 -71.32 34.16
CA PRO A 100 -11.55 -71.09 33.12
C PRO A 100 -11.28 -72.20 32.03
N ALA A 101 -10.18 -72.01 31.26
CA ALA A 101 -9.39 -73.00 30.47
C ALA A 101 -10.01 -73.53 29.14
N SER A 102 -9.29 -74.08 28.13
CA SER A 102 -7.93 -74.67 28.05
C SER A 102 -7.23 -74.47 26.67
N ARG A 103 -5.93 -74.86 26.57
CA ARG A 103 -5.05 -74.93 25.36
C ARG A 103 -5.24 -76.26 24.56
N PRO A 104 -4.61 -76.58 23.39
CA PRO A 104 -3.27 -76.18 22.90
C PRO A 104 -3.15 -75.69 21.42
N ALA A 105 -1.91 -75.58 20.92
CA ALA A 105 -1.49 -75.04 19.60
C ALA A 105 -0.78 -76.14 18.75
N PRO A 106 0.19 -75.92 17.79
CA PRO A 106 0.95 -74.73 17.35
C PRO A 106 0.24 -74.01 16.16
N ALA A 107 0.82 -73.24 15.21
CA ALA A 107 2.18 -72.79 14.81
C ALA A 107 2.04 -71.51 13.91
N ALA A 108 3.05 -70.68 13.57
CA ALA A 108 4.43 -70.46 14.04
C ALA A 108 5.03 -69.17 13.38
N ARG A 109 6.23 -68.75 13.82
CA ARG A 109 7.15 -67.68 13.32
C ARG A 109 6.87 -66.21 13.74
N GLN A 110 7.89 -65.66 14.40
CA GLN A 110 8.19 -64.28 14.86
C GLN A 110 8.76 -63.37 13.73
N PRO A 111 9.14 -62.08 13.93
CA PRO A 111 9.27 -61.28 15.18
C PRO A 111 8.31 -60.07 15.26
N GLU A 112 7.89 -59.53 16.41
CA GLU A 112 8.54 -59.18 17.71
C GLU A 112 9.01 -57.71 17.75
N SER A 113 8.40 -56.92 18.64
CA SER A 113 8.65 -55.49 18.90
C SER A 113 8.86 -55.26 20.40
N PRO A 114 9.64 -54.25 20.83
CA PRO A 114 10.01 -54.06 22.22
C PRO A 114 8.85 -53.63 23.14
N ALA A 115 9.03 -53.89 24.43
CA ALA A 115 8.05 -53.68 25.51
C ALA A 115 7.88 -52.19 25.92
N PRO A 116 6.76 -51.82 26.58
CA PRO A 116 6.48 -50.43 26.93
C PRO A 116 7.32 -49.91 28.11
N ALA A 117 7.70 -48.64 28.05
CA ALA A 117 8.16 -47.86 29.20
C ALA A 117 6.94 -47.34 29.98
N ALA A 118 7.10 -47.12 31.29
CA ALA A 118 6.00 -46.66 32.15
C ALA A 118 5.62 -45.20 31.88
N GLU A 119 4.32 -44.93 31.72
CA GLU A 119 3.79 -43.57 31.65
C GLU A 119 3.87 -42.91 33.04
N SER A 120 4.71 -41.88 33.15
CA SER A 120 4.66 -40.94 34.27
C SER A 120 3.47 -40.02 34.05
N THR A 121 2.42 -40.18 34.84
CA THR A 121 1.27 -39.26 34.87
C THR A 121 1.73 -37.89 35.40
N ALA A 122 2.12 -37.00 34.50
CA ALA A 122 2.24 -35.59 34.79
C ALA A 122 0.82 -35.00 34.91
N ASP A 123 0.55 -34.27 35.99
CA ASP A 123 -0.73 -33.57 36.15
C ASP A 123 -0.95 -32.60 34.99
N SER A 124 -2.11 -32.71 34.35
CA SER A 124 -2.53 -31.78 33.31
C SER A 124 -3.09 -30.54 33.97
N GLU A 125 -2.24 -29.52 34.16
CA GLU A 125 -2.69 -28.20 34.59
C GLU A 125 -3.82 -27.72 33.65
N PRO A 126 -5.00 -27.32 34.18
CA PRO A 126 -6.18 -27.13 33.36
C PRO A 126 -6.02 -25.89 32.46
N ALA A 127 -5.68 -26.14 31.18
CA ALA A 127 -5.44 -25.10 30.19
C ALA A 127 -6.62 -24.12 30.13
N THR A 128 -6.33 -22.86 30.49
CA THR A 128 -7.28 -21.75 30.43
C THR A 128 -7.92 -21.68 29.04
N PRO A 129 -9.26 -21.63 28.90
CA PRO A 129 -9.91 -21.70 27.59
C PRO A 129 -9.45 -20.53 26.71
N ALA A 130 -8.74 -20.88 25.64
CA ALA A 130 -8.16 -19.91 24.72
C ALA A 130 -9.25 -19.02 24.12
N THR A 131 -9.15 -17.71 24.33
CA THR A 131 -10.17 -16.77 23.87
C THR A 131 -10.05 -16.59 22.36
N THR A 132 -11.05 -17.08 21.62
CA THR A 132 -11.19 -16.85 20.19
C THR A 132 -11.73 -15.44 19.92
N TYR A 133 -11.20 -14.78 18.90
CA TYR A 133 -11.58 -13.45 18.43
C TYR A 133 -12.06 -13.51 16.98
N GLU A 134 -12.96 -12.60 16.62
CA GLU A 134 -13.43 -12.43 15.24
C GLU A 134 -12.74 -11.24 14.55
N TYR A 135 -12.51 -11.36 13.25
CA TYR A 135 -12.07 -10.26 12.39
C TYR A 135 -12.85 -10.21 11.07
N VAL A 136 -13.07 -8.99 10.56
CA VAL A 136 -13.83 -8.75 9.33
C VAL A 136 -13.01 -7.92 8.34
N LEU A 137 -12.51 -8.55 7.28
CA LEU A 137 -11.80 -7.89 6.19
C LEU A 137 -12.80 -7.62 5.04
N ALA A 138 -13.35 -6.41 4.99
CA ALA A 138 -14.27 -5.99 3.93
C ALA A 138 -13.55 -5.67 2.61
N PHE A 139 -14.16 -6.06 1.48
CA PHE A 139 -13.58 -5.92 0.15
C PHE A 139 -13.36 -4.45 -0.26
N ASN A 140 -14.22 -3.53 0.19
CA ASN A 140 -14.06 -2.08 0.00
C ASN A 140 -12.77 -1.47 0.60
N ARG A 141 -11.99 -2.21 1.40
CA ARG A 141 -10.63 -1.80 1.82
C ARG A 141 -9.61 -1.94 0.68
N SER A 142 -9.90 -2.71 -0.37
CA SER A 142 -9.01 -2.88 -1.52
C SER A 142 -9.18 -1.75 -2.56
N PRO A 143 -8.09 -1.07 -2.98
CA PRO A 143 -8.14 -0.09 -4.06
C PRO A 143 -8.66 -0.66 -5.39
N VAL A 144 -8.49 -1.96 -5.62
CA VAL A 144 -8.95 -2.67 -6.84
C VAL A 144 -10.48 -2.84 -6.85
N VAL A 145 -11.09 -3.01 -5.68
CA VAL A 145 -12.55 -3.11 -5.55
C VAL A 145 -13.19 -1.73 -5.66
N GLY A 146 -12.59 -0.72 -5.02
CA GLY A 146 -13.07 0.65 -5.00
C GLY A 146 -14.56 0.72 -4.64
N ASN A 147 -15.39 1.00 -5.66
CA ASN A 147 -16.85 0.98 -5.56
C ASN A 147 -17.55 -0.08 -6.45
N ARG A 148 -16.82 -0.81 -7.32
CA ARG A 148 -17.43 -1.68 -8.35
C ARG A 148 -16.45 -2.73 -8.89
N LEU A 149 -16.66 -4.01 -8.55
CA LEU A 149 -15.86 -5.12 -9.07
C LEU A 149 -16.66 -5.93 -10.10
N ARG A 150 -16.49 -5.62 -11.39
CA ARG A 150 -17.33 -6.12 -12.49
C ARG A 150 -16.54 -7.04 -13.42
N LEU A 151 -17.17 -8.15 -13.80
CA LEU A 151 -16.63 -9.26 -14.58
C LEU A 151 -17.42 -9.35 -15.88
N GLU A 152 -16.79 -9.14 -17.04
CA GLU A 152 -17.47 -9.07 -18.35
C GLU A 152 -16.91 -10.09 -19.36
N GLY A 153 -17.77 -10.60 -20.25
CA GLY A 153 -17.44 -11.68 -21.21
C GLY A 153 -17.66 -13.10 -20.65
N ILE A 154 -17.23 -14.14 -21.38
CA ILE A 154 -17.58 -15.55 -21.07
C ILE A 154 -16.83 -16.12 -19.85
N TYR A 155 -15.52 -15.89 -19.75
CA TYR A 155 -14.65 -16.48 -18.70
C TYR A 155 -13.84 -15.46 -17.86
N PRO A 156 -14.38 -14.29 -17.46
CA PRO A 156 -13.62 -13.32 -16.67
C PRO A 156 -13.30 -13.84 -15.25
N GLU A 157 -12.10 -13.50 -14.78
CA GLU A 157 -11.65 -13.69 -13.40
C GLU A 157 -11.18 -12.36 -12.81
N THR A 158 -11.38 -12.18 -11.51
CA THR A 158 -10.74 -11.14 -10.71
C THR A 158 -10.04 -11.74 -9.51
N ARG A 159 -8.97 -11.08 -9.03
CA ARG A 159 -8.04 -11.56 -8.02
C ARG A 159 -7.83 -10.49 -6.95
N LEU A 160 -7.86 -10.86 -5.67
CA LEU A 160 -7.69 -9.97 -4.53
C LEU A 160 -6.72 -10.58 -3.51
N GLY A 161 -5.61 -9.88 -3.22
CA GLY A 161 -4.66 -10.30 -2.20
C GLY A 161 -5.12 -10.01 -0.78
N PHE A 162 -4.81 -10.90 0.17
CA PHE A 162 -4.99 -10.69 1.61
C PHE A 162 -3.89 -11.40 2.42
N THR A 163 -3.56 -10.87 3.60
CA THR A 163 -2.54 -11.45 4.49
C THR A 163 -3.14 -12.18 5.68
N ARG A 164 -2.36 -13.08 6.27
CA ARG A 164 -2.61 -13.70 7.56
C ARG A 164 -1.60 -13.13 8.58
N PRO A 165 -2.02 -12.32 9.56
CA PRO A 165 -1.12 -11.76 10.58
C PRO A 165 -0.37 -12.86 11.33
N ARG A 166 0.92 -12.63 11.64
CA ARG A 166 1.83 -13.69 12.14
C ARG A 166 1.45 -14.26 13.51
N GLY A 167 0.70 -13.51 14.30
CA GLY A 167 0.24 -13.91 15.63
C GLY A 167 -1.13 -14.61 15.64
N TRP A 168 -1.66 -15.09 14.52
CA TRP A 168 -3.01 -15.66 14.44
C TRP A 168 -3.02 -17.18 14.28
N GLY A 169 -3.43 -17.89 15.33
CA GLY A 169 -3.90 -19.27 15.27
C GLY A 169 -5.31 -19.31 14.69
N VAL A 170 -5.45 -19.23 13.36
CA VAL A 170 -6.76 -19.21 12.68
C VAL A 170 -7.53 -20.52 12.89
N LYS A 171 -8.74 -20.40 13.42
CA LYS A 171 -9.67 -21.52 13.70
C LYS A 171 -10.74 -21.66 12.62
N SER A 172 -11.23 -20.54 12.08
CA SER A 172 -12.11 -20.53 10.92
C SER A 172 -11.79 -19.35 9.99
N ALA A 173 -12.02 -19.55 8.70
CA ALA A 173 -11.97 -18.49 7.70
C ALA A 173 -13.11 -18.71 6.71
N LYS A 174 -13.82 -17.64 6.33
CA LYS A 174 -15.02 -17.73 5.49
C LYS A 174 -15.10 -16.52 4.54
N ALA A 175 -15.48 -16.73 3.29
CA ALA A 175 -15.72 -15.66 2.32
C ALA A 175 -17.23 -15.45 2.14
N LEU A 176 -17.76 -14.32 2.61
CA LEU A 176 -19.10 -13.87 2.25
C LEU A 176 -19.02 -13.06 0.97
N ILE A 177 -19.41 -13.66 -0.16
CA ILE A 177 -19.50 -12.99 -1.46
C ILE A 177 -20.93 -12.54 -1.70
N ARG A 178 -21.10 -11.25 -1.97
CA ARG A 178 -22.37 -10.62 -2.34
C ARG A 178 -22.25 -10.15 -3.78
N PHE A 179 -23.22 -10.52 -4.62
CA PHE A 179 -23.08 -10.40 -6.06
C PHE A 179 -24.42 -10.20 -6.76
N GLN A 180 -24.39 -9.61 -7.94
CA GLN A 180 -25.51 -9.52 -8.86
C GLN A 180 -25.02 -9.83 -10.28
N HIS A 181 -25.89 -10.29 -11.18
CA HIS A 181 -25.51 -10.61 -12.55
C HIS A 181 -26.58 -10.20 -13.54
N SER A 182 -26.25 -10.24 -14.83
CA SER A 182 -27.18 -9.97 -15.91
C SER A 182 -28.38 -10.92 -15.89
N PRO A 183 -29.61 -10.43 -16.14
CA PRO A 183 -30.80 -11.26 -16.20
C PRO A 183 -30.88 -12.06 -17.52
N ALA A 184 -29.96 -11.83 -18.46
CA ALA A 184 -29.85 -12.57 -19.71
C ALA A 184 -28.98 -13.84 -19.61
N LEU A 185 -28.31 -14.08 -18.47
CA LEU A 185 -27.50 -15.30 -18.29
C LEU A 185 -28.40 -16.54 -18.17
N LEU A 186 -28.01 -17.61 -18.85
CA LEU A 186 -28.66 -18.91 -18.78
C LEU A 186 -28.39 -19.57 -17.41
N PRO A 187 -29.42 -19.79 -16.56
CA PRO A 187 -29.26 -20.26 -15.18
C PRO A 187 -28.51 -21.58 -15.00
N ASN A 188 -28.57 -22.46 -16.00
CA ASN A 188 -28.01 -23.81 -15.95
C ASN A 188 -26.62 -23.90 -16.62
N GLN A 189 -26.16 -22.84 -17.27
CA GLN A 189 -24.91 -22.79 -18.03
C GLN A 189 -23.94 -21.69 -17.55
N SER A 190 -24.36 -20.89 -16.56
CA SER A 190 -23.58 -19.78 -15.99
C SER A 190 -23.34 -19.99 -14.49
N SER A 191 -22.10 -19.78 -14.04
CA SER A 191 -21.70 -20.00 -12.64
C SER A 191 -20.64 -19.00 -12.17
N MET A 192 -20.55 -18.80 -10.85
CA MET A 192 -19.48 -18.08 -10.17
C MET A 192 -18.74 -19.04 -9.24
N THR A 193 -17.45 -19.22 -9.50
CA THR A 193 -16.54 -20.08 -8.73
C THR A 193 -15.56 -19.21 -7.94
N VAL A 194 -15.35 -19.56 -6.67
CA VAL A 194 -14.40 -18.87 -5.78
C VAL A 194 -13.23 -19.79 -5.48
N ARG A 195 -12.02 -19.26 -5.59
CA ARG A 195 -10.75 -19.95 -5.31
C ARG A 195 -9.97 -19.22 -4.24
N VAL A 196 -9.19 -19.94 -3.44
CA VAL A 196 -8.16 -19.37 -2.57
C VAL A 196 -6.84 -20.06 -2.89
N ASN A 197 -5.81 -19.29 -3.24
CA ASN A 197 -4.51 -19.78 -3.70
C ASN A 197 -4.68 -20.82 -4.84
N ASP A 198 -5.38 -20.38 -5.90
CA ASP A 198 -5.88 -21.13 -7.07
C ASP A 198 -6.73 -22.40 -6.79
N THR A 199 -6.92 -22.79 -5.52
CA THR A 199 -7.73 -23.94 -5.11
C THR A 199 -9.20 -23.55 -4.98
N SER A 200 -10.10 -24.22 -5.71
CA SER A 200 -11.54 -23.97 -5.65
C SER A 200 -12.12 -24.32 -4.27
N ILE A 201 -12.81 -23.37 -3.63
CA ILE A 201 -13.51 -23.57 -2.35
C ILE A 201 -15.03 -23.69 -2.53
N GLY A 202 -15.56 -23.45 -3.73
CA GLY A 202 -16.96 -23.63 -4.06
C GLY A 202 -17.40 -22.88 -5.32
N SER A 203 -18.59 -23.22 -5.81
CA SER A 203 -19.21 -22.59 -6.97
C SER A 203 -20.73 -22.47 -6.78
N VAL A 204 -21.35 -21.46 -7.39
CA VAL A 204 -22.79 -21.23 -7.37
C VAL A 204 -23.33 -20.88 -8.77
N PRO A 205 -24.55 -21.30 -9.14
CA PRO A 205 -25.17 -20.91 -10.40
C PRO A 205 -25.57 -19.43 -10.40
N LEU A 206 -25.44 -18.78 -11.56
CA LEU A 206 -25.87 -17.41 -11.80
C LEU A 206 -27.34 -17.40 -12.27
N ASN A 207 -28.25 -17.66 -11.31
CA ASN A 207 -29.67 -17.94 -11.57
C ASN A 207 -30.67 -16.95 -10.93
N ARG A 208 -30.24 -15.77 -10.50
CA ARG A 208 -31.11 -14.76 -9.87
C ARG A 208 -31.88 -13.96 -10.93
N PRO A 209 -33.22 -13.86 -10.83
CA PRO A 209 -34.01 -13.04 -11.74
C PRO A 209 -33.77 -11.55 -11.49
N ASN A 210 -34.00 -10.72 -12.51
CA ASN A 210 -34.02 -9.25 -12.42
C ASN A 210 -32.80 -8.62 -11.73
N SER A 211 -31.61 -9.22 -11.89
CA SER A 211 -30.35 -8.81 -11.24
C SER A 211 -30.43 -8.66 -9.72
N GLN A 212 -31.28 -9.45 -9.05
CA GLN A 212 -31.36 -9.45 -7.58
C GLN A 212 -30.01 -9.81 -6.95
N VAL A 213 -29.63 -9.08 -5.89
CA VAL A 213 -28.41 -9.32 -5.12
C VAL A 213 -28.48 -10.68 -4.43
N GLY A 214 -27.65 -11.61 -4.89
CA GLY A 214 -27.34 -12.87 -4.22
C GLY A 214 -26.30 -12.67 -3.11
N GLN A 215 -26.30 -13.60 -2.16
CA GLN A 215 -25.21 -13.76 -1.19
C GLN A 215 -24.90 -15.23 -0.99
N VAL A 216 -23.62 -15.56 -0.83
CA VAL A 216 -23.11 -16.90 -0.54
C VAL A 216 -21.97 -16.81 0.47
N LEU A 217 -21.91 -17.78 1.38
CA LEU A 217 -20.85 -17.91 2.38
C LEU A 217 -20.07 -19.19 2.09
N PHE A 218 -18.84 -19.05 1.58
CA PHE A 218 -17.92 -20.17 1.39
C PHE A 218 -17.04 -20.33 2.63
N ASN A 219 -16.85 -21.57 3.09
CA ASN A 219 -15.82 -21.86 4.09
C ASN A 219 -14.46 -21.95 3.38
N ILE A 220 -13.43 -21.32 3.95
CA ILE A 220 -12.05 -21.42 3.48
C ILE A 220 -11.34 -22.44 4.39
N PRO A 221 -10.92 -23.61 3.87
CA PRO A 221 -10.12 -24.55 4.65
C PRO A 221 -8.84 -23.89 5.15
N THR A 222 -8.60 -23.90 6.46
CA THR A 222 -7.44 -23.23 7.08
C THR A 222 -6.10 -23.79 6.60
N ALA A 223 -6.07 -25.04 6.13
CA ALA A 223 -4.92 -25.67 5.49
C ALA A 223 -4.51 -25.04 4.13
N LEU A 224 -5.37 -24.23 3.51
CA LEU A 224 -5.02 -23.46 2.31
C LEU A 224 -4.41 -22.09 2.65
N LEU A 225 -4.49 -21.64 3.92
CA LEU A 225 -4.05 -20.30 4.32
C LEU A 225 -2.54 -20.22 4.54
N GLN A 226 -1.88 -19.46 3.68
CA GLN A 226 -0.48 -19.05 3.77
C GLN A 226 -0.37 -17.70 4.49
N ASP A 227 0.84 -17.14 4.57
CA ASP A 227 1.09 -15.78 5.10
C ASP A 227 0.54 -14.68 4.19
N ARG A 228 0.72 -14.85 2.87
CA ARG A 228 0.17 -14.01 1.81
C ARG A 228 -0.72 -14.90 0.94
N ASN A 229 -1.95 -14.47 0.69
CA ASN A 229 -2.97 -15.27 0.02
C ASN A 229 -3.63 -14.45 -1.09
N GLU A 230 -4.24 -15.15 -2.04
CA GLU A 230 -5.13 -14.57 -3.03
C GLU A 230 -6.48 -15.26 -2.99
N ILE A 231 -7.56 -14.49 -3.00
CA ILE A 231 -8.91 -14.98 -3.33
C ILE A 231 -9.22 -14.58 -4.78
N SER A 232 -9.52 -15.56 -5.63
CA SER A 232 -9.99 -15.32 -7.00
C SER A 232 -11.48 -15.61 -7.11
N ILE A 233 -12.15 -14.84 -7.97
CA ILE A 233 -13.56 -15.02 -8.30
C ILE A 233 -13.63 -15.07 -9.83
N ALA A 234 -13.95 -16.25 -10.36
CA ALA A 234 -14.06 -16.49 -11.79
C ALA A 234 -15.48 -16.90 -12.15
N THR A 235 -16.03 -16.31 -13.21
CA THR A 235 -17.38 -16.64 -13.70
C THR A 235 -17.32 -17.29 -15.06
N GLN A 236 -18.14 -18.31 -15.26
CA GLN A 236 -18.56 -18.78 -16.58
C GLN A 236 -19.91 -18.14 -16.89
N GLN A 237 -20.03 -17.46 -18.03
CA GLN A 237 -21.22 -16.68 -18.39
C GLN A 237 -21.66 -17.01 -19.82
N GLN A 238 -22.92 -17.45 -19.97
CA GLN A 238 -23.52 -17.81 -21.26
C GLN A 238 -24.94 -17.24 -21.32
N ASN A 239 -25.34 -16.68 -22.47
CA ASN A 239 -26.64 -16.01 -22.67
C ASN A 239 -27.48 -16.60 -23.83
N SER A 240 -26.97 -17.62 -24.50
CA SER A 240 -27.53 -18.24 -25.70
C SER A 240 -27.27 -19.74 -25.68
N GLU A 241 -28.29 -20.55 -25.98
CA GLU A 241 -28.22 -22.02 -25.86
C GLU A 241 -27.44 -22.69 -26.99
N GLU A 242 -27.31 -22.00 -28.14
CA GLU A 242 -26.53 -22.45 -29.30
C GLU A 242 -25.09 -21.91 -29.24
N CYS A 243 -24.96 -20.57 -29.22
CA CYS A 243 -23.67 -19.91 -29.12
C CYS A 243 -23.78 -18.51 -28.51
N THR A 244 -22.92 -18.25 -27.52
CA THR A 244 -22.75 -16.96 -26.84
C THR A 244 -21.65 -16.14 -27.53
N ASP A 245 -21.93 -14.91 -27.96
CA ASP A 245 -20.92 -13.97 -28.48
C ASP A 245 -20.06 -13.44 -27.31
N PRO A 246 -18.72 -13.65 -27.31
CA PRO A 246 -17.85 -13.15 -26.24
C PRO A 246 -17.85 -11.63 -26.05
N ALA A 247 -18.31 -10.86 -27.03
CA ALA A 247 -18.39 -9.39 -26.99
C ALA A 247 -19.76 -8.86 -26.55
N ASP A 248 -20.74 -9.73 -26.25
CA ASP A 248 -22.09 -9.30 -25.87
C ASP A 248 -22.08 -8.56 -24.51
N PRO A 249 -22.54 -7.30 -24.44
CA PRO A 249 -22.52 -6.48 -23.22
C PRO A 249 -23.51 -6.97 -22.14
N THR A 250 -24.34 -7.98 -22.43
CA THR A 250 -25.17 -8.68 -21.44
C THR A 250 -24.42 -9.78 -20.68
N LEU A 251 -23.19 -10.13 -21.05
CA LEU A 251 -22.34 -11.05 -20.30
C LEU A 251 -21.66 -10.35 -19.13
N TRP A 252 -22.34 -10.22 -18.00
CA TRP A 252 -21.75 -9.61 -16.80
C TRP A 252 -22.22 -10.17 -15.46
N THR A 253 -21.27 -10.16 -14.51
CA THR A 253 -21.46 -10.36 -13.07
C THR A 253 -20.73 -9.26 -12.33
N GLU A 254 -21.22 -8.88 -11.15
CA GLU A 254 -20.72 -7.78 -10.36
C GLU A 254 -20.68 -8.17 -8.89
N VAL A 255 -19.48 -8.21 -8.33
CA VAL A 255 -19.22 -8.49 -6.92
C VAL A 255 -19.30 -7.17 -6.15
N LEU A 256 -20.12 -7.14 -5.10
CA LEU A 256 -20.42 -5.93 -4.37
C LEU A 256 -19.32 -5.61 -3.32
N PRO A 257 -18.98 -4.33 -3.08
CA PRO A 257 -17.94 -3.94 -2.13
C PRO A 257 -18.22 -4.30 -0.65
N ASP A 258 -19.46 -4.69 -0.32
CA ASP A 258 -19.86 -5.18 1.01
C ASP A 258 -19.63 -6.70 1.21
N SER A 259 -19.05 -7.37 0.21
CA SER A 259 -18.39 -8.67 0.35
C SER A 259 -17.23 -8.60 1.34
N LYS A 260 -16.93 -9.71 2.03
CA LYS A 260 -15.97 -9.73 3.14
C LYS A 260 -15.40 -11.10 3.44
N LEU A 261 -14.15 -11.14 3.88
CA LEU A 261 -13.60 -12.29 4.60
C LEU A 261 -13.90 -12.15 6.09
N LEU A 262 -14.25 -13.27 6.71
CA LEU A 262 -14.51 -13.43 8.14
C LEU A 262 -13.47 -14.41 8.69
N PHE A 263 -12.76 -14.03 9.75
CA PHE A 263 -11.79 -14.89 10.43
C PHE A 263 -12.18 -15.08 11.89
N GLU A 264 -12.07 -16.30 12.38
CA GLU A 264 -12.09 -16.66 13.79
C GLU A 264 -10.67 -17.14 14.15
N PHE A 265 -10.01 -16.51 15.13
CA PHE A 265 -8.61 -16.78 15.45
C PHE A 265 -8.32 -16.70 16.95
N GLU A 266 -7.27 -17.38 17.40
CA GLU A 266 -6.68 -17.17 18.72
C GLU A 266 -5.33 -16.45 18.58
N PRO A 267 -5.06 -15.40 19.39
CA PRO A 267 -3.73 -14.81 19.49
C PRO A 267 -2.68 -15.82 19.95
N GLN A 268 -1.60 -15.95 19.21
CA GLN A 268 -0.44 -16.78 19.57
C GLN A 268 0.61 -15.95 20.32
N ALA A 269 1.33 -16.61 21.23
CA ALA A 269 2.41 -15.98 21.98
C ALA A 269 3.49 -15.42 21.02
N ILE A 270 3.79 -14.13 21.18
CA ILE A 270 4.78 -13.45 20.35
C ILE A 270 6.17 -13.78 20.86
N ALA A 271 6.88 -14.68 20.17
CA ALA A 271 8.30 -14.89 20.39
C ALA A 271 9.09 -13.60 20.05
N LEU A 272 9.47 -12.88 21.11
CA LEU A 272 10.33 -11.70 21.08
C LEU A 272 11.78 -12.12 20.82
N ASP A 273 12.33 -11.69 19.69
CA ASP A 273 13.67 -12.06 19.22
C ASP A 273 14.14 -11.00 18.21
N PHE A 274 15.33 -10.42 18.43
CA PHE A 274 15.92 -9.45 17.49
C PHE A 274 16.27 -10.05 16.12
N ASN A 275 16.35 -11.38 16.00
CA ASN A 275 16.46 -12.11 14.74
C ASN A 275 15.18 -12.05 13.88
N ARG A 276 14.07 -11.54 14.46
CA ARG A 276 12.77 -11.36 13.79
C ARG A 276 12.39 -9.89 13.60
N TYR A 277 13.22 -8.95 14.04
CA TYR A 277 12.99 -7.52 13.88
C TYR A 277 12.78 -7.16 12.39
N PRO A 278 11.83 -6.28 12.03
CA PRO A 278 11.05 -5.36 12.89
C PRO A 278 9.83 -5.98 13.58
N TYR A 279 9.48 -7.25 13.35
CA TYR A 279 8.38 -7.90 14.06
C TYR A 279 8.74 -8.07 15.56
N PRO A 280 7.83 -7.82 16.51
CA PRO A 280 6.40 -7.52 16.36
C PRO A 280 6.03 -6.05 16.15
N PHE A 281 6.99 -5.13 16.15
CA PHE A 281 6.74 -3.67 16.20
C PHE A 281 6.18 -3.12 14.88
N ILE A 282 6.59 -3.70 13.75
CA ILE A 282 5.95 -3.55 12.43
C ILE A 282 5.62 -4.94 11.90
N ASP A 283 4.39 -5.17 11.43
CA ASP A 283 3.96 -6.44 10.79
C ASP A 283 3.46 -6.19 9.36
N ASP A 284 4.27 -6.56 8.36
CA ASP A 284 3.94 -6.51 6.92
C ASP A 284 2.83 -7.49 6.51
N LEU A 285 2.37 -8.34 7.45
CA LEU A 285 1.20 -9.21 7.31
C LEU A 285 0.00 -8.76 8.16
N GLY A 286 0.15 -7.72 8.99
CA GLY A 286 -0.93 -7.17 9.82
C GLY A 286 -2.02 -6.52 8.97
N LEU A 287 -3.30 -6.69 9.33
CA LEU A 287 -4.44 -6.19 8.53
C LEU A 287 -4.89 -4.74 8.86
N ASP A 288 -4.49 -4.22 10.02
CA ASP A 288 -4.69 -2.82 10.43
C ASP A 288 -3.35 -2.16 10.77
N ARG A 289 -3.35 -0.82 10.93
CA ARG A 289 -2.14 -0.03 11.17
C ARG A 289 -1.41 -0.46 12.45
N ASP A 290 -0.09 -0.58 12.36
CA ASP A 290 0.79 -0.75 13.52
C ASP A 290 0.64 0.48 14.42
N ARG A 291 0.45 0.24 15.72
CA ARG A 291 0.20 1.28 16.72
C ARG A 291 1.43 1.51 17.58
N LEU A 292 2.37 2.33 17.09
CA LEU A 292 3.56 2.69 17.85
C LEU A 292 3.22 3.71 18.95
N VAL A 293 3.60 3.37 20.18
CA VAL A 293 3.34 4.17 21.38
C VAL A 293 4.67 4.55 22.02
N TYR A 294 5.00 5.83 22.06
CA TYR A 294 6.20 6.31 22.76
C TYR A 294 5.88 6.61 24.22
N LEU A 295 6.65 6.05 25.15
CA LEU A 295 6.65 6.57 26.52
C LEU A 295 7.47 7.86 26.58
N ARG A 296 6.82 8.94 27.00
CA ARG A 296 7.41 10.28 27.10
C ARG A 296 8.51 10.28 28.17
N PRO A 297 9.76 10.66 27.84
CA PRO A 297 10.82 10.81 28.84
C PRO A 297 10.51 11.97 29.79
N ARG A 298 11.23 12.03 30.91
CA ARG A 298 11.21 13.18 31.82
C ARG A 298 11.57 14.51 31.15
N GLU A 299 12.52 14.46 30.21
CA GLU A 299 13.03 15.62 29.47
C GLU A 299 13.12 15.29 27.98
N LEU A 300 12.72 16.24 27.13
CA LEU A 300 12.72 16.10 25.67
C LEU A 300 14.06 16.60 25.09
N SER A 301 15.14 15.92 25.47
CA SER A 301 16.52 16.26 25.11
C SER A 301 16.77 16.14 23.59
N GLU A 302 17.74 16.91 23.06
CA GLU A 302 18.06 16.90 21.63
C GLU A 302 18.51 15.50 21.12
N SER A 303 19.24 14.77 21.97
CA SER A 303 19.58 13.36 21.76
C SER A 303 18.34 12.48 21.68
N TRP A 304 17.39 12.62 22.62
CA TRP A 304 16.14 11.87 22.58
C TRP A 304 15.30 12.18 21.34
N LEU A 305 15.15 13.46 20.99
CA LEU A 305 14.40 13.89 19.81
C LEU A 305 15.02 13.34 18.52
N THR A 306 16.35 13.39 18.41
CA THR A 306 17.08 12.78 17.26
C THR A 306 16.90 11.27 17.23
N SER A 307 17.07 10.57 18.36
CA SER A 307 16.88 9.12 18.42
C SER A 307 15.44 8.70 18.06
N ALA A 308 14.43 9.33 18.64
CA ALA A 308 13.04 9.04 18.34
C ALA A 308 12.69 9.34 16.86
N ALA A 309 13.19 10.44 16.30
CA ALA A 309 13.01 10.77 14.89
C ALA A 309 13.70 9.77 13.95
N ARG A 310 14.92 9.30 14.27
CA ARG A 310 15.62 8.27 13.48
C ARG A 310 14.87 6.94 13.52
N PHE A 311 14.48 6.46 14.70
CA PHE A 311 13.72 5.21 14.83
C PHE A 311 12.37 5.30 14.11
N GLN A 312 11.63 6.41 14.25
CA GLN A 312 10.36 6.62 13.54
C GLN A 312 10.52 6.70 12.02
N THR A 313 11.65 7.21 11.52
CA THR A 313 11.99 7.18 10.09
C THR A 313 12.20 5.73 9.61
N SER A 314 12.92 4.91 10.38
CA SER A 314 13.11 3.48 10.06
C SER A 314 11.78 2.71 10.12
N ALA A 315 10.92 2.98 11.12
CA ALA A 315 9.56 2.46 11.15
C ALA A 315 8.75 2.85 9.90
N GLY A 316 8.88 4.10 9.44
CA GLY A 316 8.33 4.56 8.16
C GLY A 316 8.87 3.79 6.96
N ARG A 317 10.16 3.42 6.93
CA ARG A 317 10.71 2.58 5.85
C ARG A 317 10.15 1.16 5.87
N TYR A 318 10.04 0.53 7.04
CA TYR A 318 9.42 -0.79 7.16
C TYR A 318 7.91 -0.77 6.84
N ALA A 319 7.23 0.36 7.03
CA ALA A 319 5.79 0.56 6.81
C ALA A 319 5.46 1.48 5.62
N ASP A 320 6.23 1.41 4.53
CA ASP A 320 5.96 2.22 3.33
C ASP A 320 4.59 1.92 2.69
N PHE A 321 4.21 0.65 2.67
CA PHE A 321 2.94 0.14 2.16
C PHE A 321 1.71 0.71 2.88
N ARG A 322 1.83 1.13 4.15
CA ARG A 322 0.70 1.62 4.96
C ARG A 322 1.18 2.52 6.11
N PRO A 323 0.59 3.72 6.30
CA PRO A 323 0.96 4.61 7.40
C PRO A 323 0.87 3.94 8.78
N VAL A 324 1.85 4.26 9.63
CA VAL A 324 1.88 3.85 11.04
C VAL A 324 0.93 4.75 11.84
N ASP A 325 0.17 4.19 12.78
CA ASP A 325 -0.50 5.01 13.80
C ASP A 325 0.47 5.26 14.95
N THR A 326 0.68 6.53 15.31
CA THR A 326 1.71 6.90 16.28
C THR A 326 1.15 7.86 17.30
N ARG A 327 1.38 7.53 18.58
CA ARG A 327 0.94 8.29 19.75
C ARG A 327 2.01 8.31 20.83
N MET A 328 1.85 9.20 21.80
CA MET A 328 2.70 9.31 22.97
C MET A 328 1.85 9.13 24.24
N VAL A 329 2.45 8.56 25.29
CA VAL A 329 1.86 8.39 26.61
C VAL A 329 2.79 8.95 27.69
N THR A 330 2.21 9.41 28.80
CA THR A 330 2.99 9.83 29.99
C THR A 330 3.20 8.70 30.99
N ASP A 331 2.44 7.60 30.86
CA ASP A 331 2.41 6.49 31.81
C ASP A 331 2.13 5.16 31.10
N LEU A 332 2.50 4.03 31.72
CA LEU A 332 2.25 2.68 31.22
C LEU A 332 0.75 2.30 31.27
N GLU A 333 -0.02 2.81 32.23
CA GLU A 333 -1.48 2.59 32.32
C GLU A 333 -2.25 3.11 31.09
N GLN A 334 -1.64 4.03 30.32
CA GLN A 334 -2.22 4.59 29.10
C GLN A 334 -1.97 3.71 27.86
N VAL A 335 -1.29 2.56 28.01
CA VAL A 335 -1.01 1.59 26.93
C VAL A 335 -2.18 0.60 26.83
N GLN A 336 -2.65 0.34 25.61
CA GLN A 336 -3.85 -0.45 25.35
C GLN A 336 -3.51 -1.77 24.64
N GLY A 337 -4.35 -2.79 24.80
CA GLY A 337 -4.23 -4.03 24.04
C GLY A 337 -4.15 -3.77 22.53
N GLY A 338 -3.15 -4.36 21.88
CA GLY A 338 -2.87 -4.18 20.45
C GLY A 338 -1.87 -3.07 20.11
N ASP A 339 -1.46 -2.23 21.07
CA ASP A 339 -0.33 -1.29 20.89
C ASP A 339 1.03 -1.99 20.74
N ARG A 340 2.06 -1.20 20.43
CA ARG A 340 3.48 -1.56 20.41
C ARG A 340 4.25 -0.46 21.16
N LEU A 341 4.76 -0.77 22.33
CA LEU A 341 5.36 0.24 23.22
C LEU A 341 6.85 0.46 22.88
N ILE A 342 7.28 1.72 22.83
CA ILE A 342 8.61 2.17 22.47
C ILE A 342 9.16 3.04 23.61
N LEU A 343 10.23 2.56 24.25
CA LEU A 343 10.99 3.29 25.27
C LEU A 343 12.38 3.62 24.72
N ILE A 344 12.67 4.92 24.62
CA ILE A 344 13.99 5.43 24.26
C ILE A 344 14.46 6.32 25.40
N GLY A 345 15.70 6.15 25.86
CA GLY A 345 16.32 6.98 26.91
C GLY A 345 17.14 6.18 27.94
N THR A 346 17.92 6.89 28.74
CA THR A 346 18.64 6.34 29.90
C THR A 346 17.68 5.93 31.03
N PRO A 347 18.10 5.08 31.98
CA PRO A 347 17.29 4.76 33.18
C PRO A 347 16.97 5.97 34.08
N THR A 348 17.65 7.10 33.88
CA THR A 348 17.38 8.38 34.56
C THR A 348 16.27 9.18 33.88
N GLU A 349 16.27 9.22 32.54
CA GLU A 349 15.23 9.86 31.70
C GLU A 349 13.92 9.05 31.67
N GLN A 350 14.02 7.71 31.73
CA GLN A 350 12.92 6.74 31.63
C GLN A 350 12.84 5.83 32.89
N PRO A 351 12.34 6.32 34.04
CA PRO A 351 12.30 5.55 35.28
C PRO A 351 11.42 4.29 35.22
N ALA A 352 10.42 4.28 34.33
CA ALA A 352 9.50 3.18 34.12
C ALA A 352 10.21 1.87 33.70
N LEU A 353 11.44 1.94 33.19
CA LEU A 353 12.30 0.78 32.93
C LEU A 353 12.48 -0.13 34.17
N LYS A 354 12.35 0.42 35.39
CA LYS A 354 12.41 -0.35 36.65
C LYS A 354 11.15 -1.15 36.96
N ASN A 355 10.04 -0.84 36.28
CA ASN A 355 8.74 -1.49 36.44
C ASN A 355 8.50 -2.54 35.35
N LEU A 356 9.52 -2.89 34.57
CA LEU A 356 9.45 -3.87 33.48
C LEU A 356 10.35 -5.06 33.81
N SER A 357 9.90 -6.26 33.44
CA SER A 357 10.74 -7.46 33.43
C SER A 357 11.75 -7.35 32.28
N LEU A 358 12.94 -6.80 32.56
CA LEU A 358 14.00 -6.56 31.57
C LEU A 358 15.03 -7.71 31.54
N PRO A 359 15.48 -8.14 30.34
CA PRO A 359 16.57 -9.12 30.21
C PRO A 359 17.89 -8.67 30.86
N PHE A 360 18.25 -7.39 30.75
CA PHE A 360 19.36 -6.79 31.51
C PHE A 360 18.82 -6.03 32.71
N GLN A 361 19.33 -6.38 33.89
CA GLN A 361 18.87 -5.83 35.17
C GLN A 361 19.49 -4.46 35.47
N LEU A 362 18.72 -3.60 36.11
CA LEU A 362 19.13 -2.26 36.53
C LEU A 362 19.52 -2.26 38.01
N GLN A 363 20.74 -1.77 38.33
CA GLN A 363 21.12 -1.48 39.71
C GLN A 363 21.18 0.04 39.92
N GLY A 364 20.33 0.55 40.82
CA GLY A 364 20.17 2.00 40.98
C GLY A 364 19.56 2.61 39.72
N ASN A 365 20.38 3.33 38.93
CA ASN A 365 20.05 3.85 37.60
C ASN A 365 21.04 3.35 36.51
N GLN A 366 21.84 2.30 36.78
CA GLN A 366 22.86 1.80 35.85
C GLN A 366 22.51 0.41 35.33
N LEU A 367 22.73 0.22 34.03
CA LEU A 367 22.78 -1.05 33.33
C LEU A 367 24.11 -1.75 33.64
N LEU A 368 24.02 -3.04 33.93
CA LEU A 368 25.15 -3.92 34.22
C LEU A 368 25.36 -4.94 33.10
N ASP A 369 26.59 -5.40 32.94
CA ASP A 369 26.92 -6.59 32.14
C ASP A 369 26.57 -7.90 32.89
N GLY A 370 26.78 -9.04 32.24
CA GLY A 370 26.56 -10.37 32.85
C GLY A 370 27.46 -10.67 34.07
N ASN A 371 28.54 -9.91 34.26
CA ASN A 371 29.46 -10.01 35.40
C ASN A 371 29.09 -9.03 36.54
N ARG A 372 27.98 -8.29 36.42
CA ARG A 372 27.55 -7.22 37.34
C ARG A 372 28.46 -5.98 37.37
N THR A 373 29.18 -5.73 36.29
CA THR A 373 29.98 -4.51 36.08
C THR A 373 29.15 -3.46 35.34
N THR A 374 29.19 -2.20 35.77
CA THR A 374 28.53 -1.09 35.08
C THR A 374 29.02 -0.97 33.64
N LEU A 375 28.09 -0.98 32.67
CA LEU A 375 28.44 -0.77 31.26
C LEU A 375 28.97 0.66 31.02
N PRO A 376 29.96 0.87 30.13
CA PRO A 376 30.40 2.21 29.76
C PRO A 376 29.26 3.09 29.24
N GLY A 377 29.34 4.40 29.47
CA GLY A 377 28.28 5.36 29.13
C GLY A 377 27.90 5.41 27.65
N ASP A 378 28.87 5.14 26.77
CA ASP A 378 28.69 5.11 25.32
C ASP A 378 28.20 3.75 24.80
N VAL A 379 28.13 2.70 25.62
CA VAL A 379 27.60 1.39 25.21
C VAL A 379 26.08 1.43 25.21
N GLY A 380 25.50 1.05 24.07
CA GLY A 380 24.05 0.93 23.92
C GLY A 380 23.55 -0.44 24.37
N VAL A 381 22.29 -0.50 24.81
CA VAL A 381 21.59 -1.76 25.08
C VAL A 381 20.22 -1.72 24.42
N LEU A 382 19.90 -2.78 23.69
CA LEU A 382 18.60 -3.04 23.10
C LEU A 382 17.92 -4.19 23.83
N MET A 383 16.64 -4.05 24.16
CA MET A 383 15.85 -5.12 24.79
C MET A 383 14.44 -5.17 24.19
N MET A 384 13.90 -6.38 24.08
CA MET A 384 12.47 -6.64 23.91
C MET A 384 11.92 -7.25 25.19
N THR A 385 10.75 -6.80 25.64
CA THR A 385 9.96 -7.44 26.69
C THR A 385 8.46 -7.26 26.40
N ALA A 386 7.56 -7.62 27.33
CA ALA A 386 6.14 -7.35 27.25
C ALA A 386 5.60 -6.77 28.57
N LEU A 387 4.52 -6.00 28.52
CA LEU A 387 3.78 -5.61 29.72
C LEU A 387 3.03 -6.82 30.28
N GLU A 388 3.21 -7.10 31.57
CA GLU A 388 2.68 -8.32 32.21
C GLU A 388 1.14 -8.37 32.21
N ASP A 389 0.47 -7.23 32.40
CA ASP A 389 -0.99 -7.15 32.47
C ASP A 389 -1.74 -7.45 31.15
N ASN A 390 -1.09 -7.23 30.00
CA ASN A 390 -1.79 -7.20 28.70
C ASN A 390 -0.99 -7.75 27.50
N GLY A 391 0.24 -8.19 27.70
CA GLY A 391 1.09 -8.79 26.65
C GLY A 391 1.55 -7.83 25.55
N VAL A 392 1.36 -6.51 25.69
CA VAL A 392 1.86 -5.53 24.71
C VAL A 392 3.38 -5.59 24.65
N PRO A 393 3.99 -5.86 23.47
CA PRO A 393 5.43 -5.93 23.35
C PRO A 393 6.04 -4.53 23.46
N VAL A 394 7.21 -4.49 24.10
CA VAL A 394 7.96 -3.28 24.44
C VAL A 394 9.34 -3.36 23.81
N LEU A 395 9.70 -2.38 22.98
CA LEU A 395 11.06 -2.16 22.51
C LEU A 395 11.72 -1.13 23.40
N VAL A 396 12.87 -1.47 23.97
CA VAL A 396 13.72 -0.57 24.74
C VAL A 396 15.02 -0.32 23.99
N ALA A 397 15.34 0.94 23.75
CA ALA A 397 16.66 1.38 23.32
C ALA A 397 17.24 2.33 24.38
N THR A 398 18.28 1.86 25.06
CA THR A 398 18.80 2.50 26.28
C THR A 398 20.33 2.44 26.33
N GLY A 399 20.91 2.99 27.39
CA GLY A 399 22.34 3.12 27.64
C GLY A 399 22.53 3.85 28.97
N ASN A 400 23.76 3.84 29.52
CA ASN A 400 24.03 4.54 30.77
C ASN A 400 24.10 6.06 30.58
N ASP A 401 24.63 6.54 29.45
CA ASP A 401 24.52 7.93 29.00
C ASP A 401 23.77 8.04 27.66
N ALA A 402 23.40 9.27 27.28
CA ALA A 402 22.74 9.57 26.00
C ALA A 402 23.54 9.13 24.76
N ALA A 403 24.87 8.97 24.88
CA ALA A 403 25.72 8.39 23.84
C ALA A 403 25.36 6.91 23.57
N GLY A 404 25.22 6.10 24.63
CA GLY A 404 24.77 4.71 24.54
C GLY A 404 23.36 4.57 23.96
N VAL A 405 22.42 5.43 24.40
CA VAL A 405 21.06 5.49 23.82
C VAL A 405 21.10 5.77 22.32
N SER A 406 21.91 6.77 21.91
CA SER A 406 22.07 7.15 20.50
C SER A 406 22.70 6.03 19.68
N LYS A 407 23.71 5.32 20.24
CA LYS A 407 24.36 4.17 19.61
C LYS A 407 23.39 2.98 19.45
N ALA A 408 22.60 2.66 20.48
CA ALA A 408 21.58 1.61 20.44
C ALA A 408 20.55 1.86 19.32
N VAL A 409 20.04 3.10 19.23
CA VAL A 409 19.11 3.46 18.15
C VAL A 409 19.79 3.49 16.78
N GLN A 410 21.05 3.93 16.67
CA GLN A 410 21.75 3.94 15.39
C GLN A 410 21.94 2.51 14.83
N PHE A 411 22.12 1.51 15.69
CA PHE A 411 22.14 0.10 15.29
C PHE A 411 20.80 -0.35 14.69
N LEU A 412 19.67 -0.07 15.38
CA LEU A 412 18.32 -0.41 14.89
C LEU A 412 18.00 0.17 13.51
N VAL A 413 18.50 1.37 13.20
CA VAL A 413 18.18 2.09 11.95
C VAL A 413 19.18 1.83 10.82
N GLN A 414 20.14 0.92 11.00
CA GLN A 414 21.14 0.55 9.98
C GLN A 414 21.04 -0.89 9.47
N SER A 415 20.30 -1.77 10.16
CA SER A 415 20.14 -3.18 9.76
C SER A 415 18.88 -3.43 8.92
N GLU A 416 18.52 -2.52 8.03
CA GLU A 416 17.37 -2.70 7.13
C GLU A 416 17.63 -3.92 6.21
N GLY A 417 16.85 -4.99 6.39
CA GLY A 417 17.03 -6.27 5.69
C GLY A 417 18.09 -7.21 6.28
N GLN A 418 18.65 -6.94 7.46
CA GLN A 418 19.63 -7.81 8.12
C GLN A 418 19.19 -8.22 9.54
N PRO A 419 19.39 -9.48 9.97
CA PRO A 419 19.16 -9.89 11.35
C PRO A 419 20.06 -9.13 12.33
N LEU A 420 19.46 -8.50 13.36
CA LEU A 420 20.19 -7.73 14.38
C LEU A 420 21.02 -8.61 15.35
N GLY A 421 20.61 -9.87 15.53
CA GLY A 421 21.20 -10.81 16.50
C GLY A 421 20.10 -11.64 17.18
N ALA A 422 20.46 -12.79 17.76
CA ALA A 422 19.47 -13.70 18.36
C ALA A 422 19.15 -13.35 19.82
N GLY A 423 17.88 -13.48 20.19
CA GLY A 423 17.37 -13.36 21.56
C GLY A 423 16.71 -12.01 21.87
N GLN A 424 16.30 -11.85 23.14
CA GLN A 424 15.53 -10.71 23.61
C GLN A 424 16.35 -9.46 23.94
N ALA A 425 17.68 -9.52 23.89
CA ALA A 425 18.53 -8.37 24.20
C ALA A 425 19.89 -8.41 23.51
N LEU A 426 20.42 -7.24 23.17
CA LEU A 426 21.70 -7.04 22.50
C LEU A 426 22.48 -5.91 23.18
N ILE A 427 23.79 -6.11 23.37
CA ILE A 427 24.73 -5.06 23.79
C ILE A 427 25.39 -4.49 22.54
N VAL A 428 25.26 -3.17 22.34
CA VAL A 428 25.76 -2.43 21.19
C VAL A 428 27.02 -1.67 21.60
N SER A 429 28.16 -2.37 21.58
CA SER A 429 29.47 -1.80 21.90
C SER A 429 29.98 -0.87 20.80
N SER A 430 29.73 -1.20 19.54
CA SER A 430 30.12 -0.45 18.34
C SER A 430 29.01 -0.48 17.31
N VAL A 431 29.01 0.49 16.39
CA VAL A 431 28.14 0.56 15.22
C VAL A 431 29.01 1.04 14.06
N ASP A 432 29.03 0.29 12.96
CA ASP A 432 29.84 0.66 11.80
C ASP A 432 29.25 1.89 11.10
N GLU A 433 30.12 2.80 10.64
CA GLU A 433 29.66 3.99 9.91
C GLU A 433 29.30 3.63 8.47
N VAL A 434 28.00 3.57 8.19
CA VAL A 434 27.46 3.49 6.83
C VAL A 434 27.73 4.83 6.13
N SER A 435 28.43 4.81 5.00
CA SER A 435 28.64 6.02 4.19
C SER A 435 27.33 6.55 3.61
N SER A 436 27.21 7.88 3.51
CA SER A 436 26.01 8.51 2.98
C SER A 436 25.98 8.37 1.44
N PRO A 437 24.86 7.93 0.83
CA PRO A 437 24.78 7.72 -0.60
C PRO A 437 24.81 9.05 -1.38
N PRO A 438 25.21 9.06 -2.67
CA PRO A 438 25.10 10.24 -3.52
C PRO A 438 23.66 10.79 -3.58
N PRO A 439 23.44 12.12 -3.64
CA PRO A 439 22.10 12.72 -3.57
C PRO A 439 21.07 12.22 -4.61
N ARG A 440 21.53 11.66 -5.75
CA ARG A 440 20.69 11.10 -6.83
C ARG A 440 20.59 9.57 -6.83
N GLN A 441 21.25 8.85 -5.90
CA GLN A 441 21.11 7.38 -5.81
C GLN A 441 19.82 7.03 -5.05
N TRP A 442 18.72 6.83 -5.79
CA TRP A 442 17.39 6.53 -5.25
C TRP A 442 16.92 5.17 -5.78
N GLU A 443 16.96 4.13 -4.94
CA GLU A 443 16.84 2.71 -5.38
C GLU A 443 15.57 2.37 -6.17
N ARG A 444 14.47 3.09 -5.93
CA ARG A 444 13.15 2.84 -6.52
C ARG A 444 12.88 3.62 -7.82
N TYR A 445 13.83 4.44 -8.23
CA TYR A 445 13.72 5.38 -9.33
C TYR A 445 14.62 4.94 -10.49
N LEU A 446 14.56 5.64 -11.61
CA LEU A 446 15.43 5.36 -12.75
C LEU A 446 16.92 5.46 -12.34
N PRO A 447 17.81 4.60 -12.90
CA PRO A 447 19.26 4.73 -12.73
C PRO A 447 19.77 6.13 -13.07
N THR A 448 20.95 6.50 -12.59
CA THR A 448 21.56 7.81 -12.90
C THR A 448 22.09 7.89 -14.33
N GLU A 449 22.34 6.75 -14.94
CA GLU A 449 22.84 6.57 -16.30
C GLU A 449 21.68 6.76 -17.30
N ASN A 450 21.95 7.39 -18.45
CA ASN A 450 20.93 7.54 -19.49
C ASN A 450 20.70 6.27 -20.32
N SER A 451 21.60 5.28 -20.24
CA SER A 451 21.48 3.99 -20.94
C SER A 451 21.51 2.84 -19.95
N PHE A 452 20.44 2.04 -19.89
CA PHE A 452 20.31 0.91 -18.98
C PHE A 452 19.36 -0.18 -19.51
N ALA A 453 19.41 -1.37 -18.91
CA ALA A 453 18.51 -2.48 -19.21
C ALA A 453 17.34 -2.54 -18.23
N LEU A 454 16.20 -3.10 -18.66
CA LEU A 454 14.99 -3.25 -17.86
C LEU A 454 15.23 -4.05 -16.56
N SER A 455 16.15 -5.02 -16.58
CA SER A 455 16.59 -5.77 -15.40
C SER A 455 17.25 -4.93 -14.29
N SER A 456 17.61 -3.67 -14.54
CA SER A 456 18.04 -2.73 -13.49
C SER A 456 16.87 -2.09 -12.72
N LEU A 457 15.70 -2.01 -13.35
CA LEU A 457 14.48 -1.49 -12.74
C LEU A 457 13.85 -2.53 -11.79
N ARG A 458 12.99 -2.06 -10.89
CA ARG A 458 12.23 -2.92 -9.98
C ARG A 458 10.86 -3.30 -10.56
N GLY A 459 10.48 -4.56 -10.41
CA GLY A 459 9.15 -5.09 -10.68
C GLY A 459 8.10 -4.63 -9.66
N ALA A 460 6.86 -5.10 -9.83
CA ALA A 460 5.76 -4.83 -8.89
C ALA A 460 5.96 -5.50 -7.51
N ASP A 461 6.82 -6.51 -7.45
CA ASP A 461 7.32 -7.20 -6.25
C ASP A 461 8.47 -6.46 -5.55
N SER A 462 8.95 -5.34 -6.11
CA SER A 462 10.16 -4.60 -5.69
C SER A 462 11.49 -5.35 -5.90
N GLU A 463 11.49 -6.47 -6.63
CA GLU A 463 12.70 -7.21 -7.05
C GLU A 463 13.25 -6.67 -8.38
N PRO A 464 14.53 -6.92 -8.72
CA PRO A 464 15.05 -6.64 -10.07
C PRO A 464 14.24 -7.37 -11.15
N PHE A 465 13.84 -6.67 -12.22
CA PHE A 465 12.95 -7.21 -13.24
C PHE A 465 13.55 -8.45 -13.95
N LYS A 466 12.74 -9.51 -14.05
CA LYS A 466 13.08 -10.80 -14.68
C LYS A 466 12.15 -11.05 -15.88
N ASP A 467 12.59 -11.87 -16.82
CA ASP A 467 11.80 -12.25 -18.00
C ASP A 467 10.39 -12.69 -17.61
N THR A 468 9.38 -11.93 -18.02
CA THR A 468 8.00 -12.07 -17.58
C THR A 468 7.12 -12.50 -18.74
N THR A 469 6.35 -13.57 -18.56
CA THR A 469 5.46 -14.14 -19.59
C THR A 469 4.00 -14.03 -19.17
N VAL A 470 3.13 -13.68 -20.12
CA VAL A 470 1.67 -13.65 -19.96
C VAL A 470 1.01 -14.52 -21.03
N HIS A 471 -0.17 -15.06 -20.72
CA HIS A 471 -0.86 -16.09 -21.50
C HIS A 471 -2.30 -15.69 -21.85
N GLY A 472 -2.85 -16.26 -22.93
CA GLY A 472 -4.23 -16.05 -23.37
C GLY A 472 -4.43 -14.88 -24.33
N SER A 473 -5.59 -14.83 -24.99
CA SER A 473 -6.03 -13.69 -25.82
C SER A 473 -6.40 -12.47 -24.97
N ASN A 474 -6.74 -12.69 -23.70
CA ASN A 474 -7.01 -11.68 -22.69
C ASN A 474 -5.84 -11.49 -21.72
N ALA A 475 -4.60 -11.70 -22.19
CA ALA A 475 -3.39 -11.56 -21.40
C ALA A 475 -3.31 -10.19 -20.70
N PRO A 476 -3.03 -10.14 -19.38
CA PRO A 476 -2.84 -8.87 -18.69
C PRO A 476 -1.58 -8.16 -19.21
N PRO A 477 -1.54 -6.82 -19.21
CA PRO A 477 -0.33 -6.09 -19.57
C PRO A 477 0.78 -6.33 -18.54
N ILE A 478 2.00 -6.55 -19.02
CA ILE A 478 3.20 -6.58 -18.17
C ILE A 478 3.53 -5.15 -17.76
N ARG A 479 3.67 -4.91 -16.46
CA ARG A 479 3.83 -3.58 -15.85
C ARG A 479 5.17 -3.46 -15.15
N PHE A 480 5.81 -2.30 -15.28
CA PHE A 480 6.98 -1.95 -14.48
C PHE A 480 7.03 -0.44 -14.19
N ASN A 481 7.66 -0.08 -13.07
CA ASN A 481 7.78 1.30 -12.62
C ASN A 481 8.84 2.05 -13.44
N PHE A 482 8.51 3.26 -13.87
CA PHE A 482 9.40 4.15 -14.63
C PHE A 482 9.50 5.51 -13.91
N TRP A 483 9.86 5.48 -12.62
CA TRP A 483 9.79 6.64 -11.73
C TRP A 483 11.00 7.55 -11.90
N ALA A 484 10.79 8.68 -12.57
CA ALA A 484 11.82 9.69 -12.82
C ALA A 484 12.34 10.34 -11.53
N LEU A 485 13.65 10.63 -11.47
CA LEU A 485 14.22 11.36 -10.32
C LEU A 485 13.58 12.75 -10.23
N PRO A 486 13.44 13.35 -9.03
CA PRO A 486 12.75 14.64 -8.87
C PRO A 486 13.44 15.84 -9.56
N ASP A 487 14.67 15.66 -10.04
CA ASP A 487 15.45 16.62 -10.84
C ASP A 487 15.65 16.19 -12.30
N ASP A 488 15.04 15.09 -12.77
CA ASP A 488 15.09 14.67 -14.19
C ASP A 488 14.14 15.53 -15.05
N GLN A 489 14.70 16.42 -15.87
CA GLN A 489 13.98 17.06 -16.96
C GLN A 489 14.15 16.25 -18.25
N PHE A 490 13.08 15.58 -18.70
CA PHE A 490 13.07 14.84 -19.96
C PHE A 490 13.07 15.77 -21.18
N MET A 491 13.80 15.33 -22.20
CA MET A 491 14.01 15.99 -23.47
C MET A 491 13.67 15.03 -24.62
N ARG A 492 13.53 15.58 -25.83
CA ARG A 492 13.25 14.80 -27.04
C ARG A 492 14.37 13.80 -27.34
N GLY A 493 13.97 12.63 -27.82
CA GLY A 493 14.88 11.57 -28.26
C GLY A 493 14.98 10.38 -27.32
N SER A 494 14.30 10.39 -26.17
CA SER A 494 14.21 9.22 -25.28
C SER A 494 13.55 8.03 -26.00
N THR A 495 14.11 6.82 -25.86
CA THR A 495 13.62 5.59 -26.50
C THR A 495 13.72 4.36 -25.59
N MET A 496 12.89 3.37 -25.88
CA MET A 496 12.98 2.00 -25.35
C MET A 496 13.07 1.03 -26.53
N THR A 497 14.11 0.19 -26.57
CA THR A 497 14.18 -0.98 -27.45
C THR A 497 13.63 -2.19 -26.71
N LEU A 498 12.32 -2.41 -26.85
CA LEU A 498 11.62 -3.57 -26.31
C LEU A 498 12.18 -4.86 -26.93
N ARG A 499 12.61 -5.78 -26.08
CA ARG A 499 12.94 -7.17 -26.44
C ARG A 499 11.80 -8.06 -26.00
N TYR A 500 11.17 -8.76 -26.94
CA TYR A 500 10.02 -9.59 -26.65
C TYR A 500 10.04 -10.93 -27.41
N SER A 501 9.38 -11.95 -26.85
CA SER A 501 9.04 -13.19 -27.56
C SER A 501 7.54 -13.43 -27.54
N TYR A 502 7.06 -14.28 -28.44
CA TYR A 502 5.66 -14.70 -28.48
C TYR A 502 5.49 -16.10 -29.10
N SER A 503 4.34 -16.71 -28.80
CA SER A 503 3.99 -18.08 -29.17
C SER A 503 3.81 -18.30 -30.68
N PRO A 504 3.92 -19.56 -31.13
CA PRO A 504 3.26 -20.02 -32.36
C PRO A 504 1.75 -19.80 -32.33
N GLN A 505 1.11 -20.04 -33.49
CA GLN A 505 -0.34 -20.05 -33.71
C GLN A 505 -1.09 -18.73 -33.44
N VAL A 506 -0.38 -17.63 -33.17
CA VAL A 506 -0.93 -16.27 -33.28
C VAL A 506 -1.33 -15.96 -34.73
N ASN A 507 -2.35 -15.11 -34.90
CA ASN A 507 -2.75 -14.55 -36.19
C ASN A 507 -1.96 -13.26 -36.49
N PRO A 508 -1.02 -13.22 -37.47
CA PRO A 508 -0.17 -12.05 -37.73
C PRO A 508 -0.93 -10.79 -38.22
N ARG A 509 -2.20 -10.93 -38.63
CA ARG A 509 -3.02 -9.80 -39.11
C ARG A 509 -3.67 -9.02 -37.96
N THR A 510 -4.01 -9.73 -36.88
CA THR A 510 -4.82 -9.21 -35.75
C THR A 510 -4.13 -9.28 -34.40
N SER A 511 -2.93 -9.88 -34.32
CA SER A 511 -2.11 -9.91 -33.10
C SER A 511 -1.02 -8.84 -33.13
N ALA A 512 -0.76 -8.21 -31.98
CA ALA A 512 0.23 -7.15 -31.83
C ALA A 512 0.85 -7.14 -30.42
N VAL A 513 2.02 -6.51 -30.32
CA VAL A 513 2.53 -5.97 -29.05
C VAL A 513 2.34 -4.45 -29.06
N GLU A 514 1.83 -3.90 -27.96
CA GLU A 514 1.69 -2.46 -27.72
C GLU A 514 2.48 -2.04 -26.48
N VAL A 515 2.96 -0.81 -26.49
CA VAL A 515 3.60 -0.15 -25.34
C VAL A 515 2.83 1.10 -24.98
N ARG A 516 2.51 1.25 -23.69
CA ARG A 516 1.78 2.39 -23.14
C ARG A 516 2.55 3.03 -21.98
N ILE A 517 2.41 4.35 -21.82
CA ILE A 517 2.83 5.09 -20.62
C ILE A 517 1.55 5.60 -19.96
N ASP A 518 1.31 5.21 -18.71
CA ASP A 518 0.12 5.62 -17.93
C ASP A 518 -1.22 5.44 -18.69
N GLY A 519 -1.32 4.34 -19.46
CA GLY A 519 -2.48 3.99 -20.28
C GLY A 519 -2.49 4.56 -21.71
N VAL A 520 -1.61 5.51 -22.05
CA VAL A 520 -1.50 6.11 -23.40
C VAL A 520 -0.56 5.29 -24.28
N THR A 521 -1.04 4.69 -25.37
CA THR A 521 -0.20 3.94 -26.32
C THR A 521 0.80 4.87 -27.03
N VAL A 522 2.09 4.59 -26.86
CA VAL A 522 3.23 5.34 -27.44
C VAL A 522 3.92 4.58 -28.59
N GLY A 523 3.70 3.27 -28.69
CA GLY A 523 4.22 2.46 -29.79
C GLY A 523 3.55 1.10 -29.87
N GLY A 524 3.68 0.43 -31.00
CA GLY A 524 3.16 -0.92 -31.19
C GLY A 524 3.58 -1.52 -32.52
N LYS A 525 3.48 -2.86 -32.62
CA LYS A 525 3.92 -3.61 -33.80
C LYS A 525 3.12 -4.92 -33.90
N ARG A 526 2.67 -5.27 -35.11
CA ARG A 526 2.07 -6.58 -35.39
C ARG A 526 3.09 -7.69 -35.16
N LEU A 527 2.63 -8.82 -34.62
CA LEU A 527 3.45 -10.02 -34.50
C LEU A 527 3.65 -10.59 -35.91
N ALA A 528 4.91 -10.77 -36.34
CA ALA A 528 5.23 -10.98 -37.76
C ALA A 528 5.07 -12.44 -38.24
N SER A 529 5.08 -13.41 -37.33
CA SER A 529 5.22 -14.85 -37.62
C SER A 529 4.08 -15.67 -37.02
N GLU A 530 3.48 -16.59 -37.78
CA GLU A 530 2.55 -17.59 -37.24
C GLU A 530 3.27 -18.74 -36.49
N ASN A 531 4.60 -18.80 -36.57
CA ASN A 531 5.45 -19.76 -35.85
C ASN A 531 6.01 -19.20 -34.54
N GLY A 532 5.58 -18.00 -34.13
CA GLY A 532 6.18 -17.29 -33.00
C GLY A 532 7.58 -16.75 -33.33
N GLY A 533 8.29 -16.31 -32.29
CA GLY A 533 9.69 -15.89 -32.36
C GLY A 533 10.10 -14.87 -31.30
N ARG A 534 11.41 -14.57 -31.26
CA ARG A 534 11.99 -13.47 -30.47
C ARG A 534 12.26 -12.29 -31.40
N GLU A 535 11.72 -11.13 -31.07
CA GLU A 535 11.74 -9.92 -31.89
C GLU A 535 12.12 -8.68 -31.06
N SER A 536 12.19 -7.53 -31.73
CA SER A 536 12.33 -6.24 -31.08
C SER A 536 11.50 -5.14 -31.73
N LEU A 537 11.22 -4.10 -30.93
CA LEU A 537 10.52 -2.88 -31.31
C LEU A 537 11.21 -1.70 -30.63
N ASN A 538 11.68 -0.71 -31.40
CA ASN A 538 12.11 0.57 -30.84
C ASN A 538 10.89 1.49 -30.70
N VAL A 539 10.68 2.03 -29.51
CA VAL A 539 9.56 2.89 -29.12
C VAL A 539 10.11 4.23 -28.66
N ASN A 540 9.57 5.33 -29.19
CA ASN A 540 9.83 6.66 -28.66
C ASN A 540 9.11 6.84 -27.32
N LEU A 541 9.76 7.44 -26.34
CA LEU A 541 9.16 7.80 -25.05
C LEU A 541 8.98 9.34 -25.03
N PRO A 542 7.78 9.87 -25.31
CA PRO A 542 7.57 11.32 -25.46
C PRO A 542 7.78 12.07 -24.14
N GLU A 543 8.54 13.17 -24.17
CA GLU A 543 8.92 13.93 -22.98
C GLU A 543 7.71 14.45 -22.18
N ASN A 544 6.58 14.67 -22.86
CA ASN A 544 5.35 15.20 -22.27
C ASN A 544 4.42 14.12 -21.66
N LEU A 545 4.79 12.84 -21.71
CA LEU A 545 4.02 11.73 -21.11
C LEU A 545 4.70 11.12 -19.89
N ILE A 546 6.00 11.39 -19.69
CA ILE A 546 6.76 10.88 -18.55
C ILE A 546 6.49 11.76 -17.32
N GLN A 547 5.94 11.16 -16.28
CA GLN A 547 5.62 11.77 -14.99
C GLN A 547 6.53 11.17 -13.90
N PRO A 548 6.70 11.84 -12.74
CA PRO A 548 7.58 11.36 -11.66
C PRO A 548 7.31 9.94 -11.16
N ASN A 549 6.07 9.46 -11.31
CA ASN A 549 5.61 8.15 -10.89
C ASN A 549 5.04 7.28 -12.03
N SER A 550 5.41 7.55 -13.30
CA SER A 550 4.87 6.83 -14.46
C SER A 550 5.10 5.32 -14.40
N GLN A 551 4.16 4.58 -14.97
CA GLN A 551 4.22 3.13 -15.14
C GLN A 551 4.15 2.81 -16.63
N ILE A 552 5.10 2.00 -17.13
CA ILE A 552 5.08 1.50 -18.50
C ILE A 552 4.33 0.16 -18.53
N GLU A 553 3.47 0.00 -19.54
CA GLU A 553 2.70 -1.21 -19.80
C GLU A 553 3.10 -1.79 -21.15
N VAL A 554 3.40 -3.09 -21.20
CA VAL A 554 3.55 -3.86 -22.44
C VAL A 554 2.37 -4.81 -22.55
N LEU A 555 1.49 -4.58 -23.53
CA LEU A 555 0.30 -5.38 -23.78
C LEU A 555 0.53 -6.29 -24.98
N PHE A 556 0.29 -7.59 -24.81
CA PHE A 556 0.18 -8.53 -25.91
C PHE A 556 -1.28 -8.71 -26.30
N VAL A 557 -1.67 -8.13 -27.45
CA VAL A 557 -2.95 -8.42 -28.08
C VAL A 557 -2.77 -9.72 -28.85
N LEU A 558 -3.06 -10.86 -28.23
CA LEU A 558 -2.95 -12.18 -28.85
C LEU A 558 -4.31 -12.59 -29.43
N ARG A 559 -4.30 -13.12 -30.66
CA ARG A 559 -5.48 -13.71 -31.31
C ARG A 559 -5.06 -15.03 -31.97
N PRO A 560 -5.80 -16.14 -31.81
CA PRO A 560 -5.46 -17.40 -32.43
C PRO A 560 -5.64 -17.34 -33.95
N ARG A 561 -4.84 -18.12 -34.69
CA ARG A 561 -4.90 -18.26 -36.15
C ARG A 561 -6.25 -18.78 -36.61
N VAL A 562 -6.78 -19.78 -35.90
CA VAL A 562 -8.14 -20.30 -36.09
C VAL A 562 -9.03 -19.56 -35.10
N THR A 563 -10.09 -18.92 -35.59
CA THR A 563 -11.16 -18.39 -34.74
C THR A 563 -12.21 -19.48 -34.64
N GLU A 564 -12.37 -20.05 -33.45
CA GLU A 564 -13.34 -21.12 -33.17
C GLU A 564 -14.76 -20.52 -33.16
N GLU A 565 -15.68 -21.14 -33.92
CA GLU A 565 -17.10 -20.83 -33.82
C GLU A 565 -17.65 -21.44 -32.52
N CYS A 566 -17.57 -20.62 -31.47
CA CYS A 566 -18.01 -20.82 -30.09
C CYS A 566 -17.10 -21.56 -29.10
N GLY A 567 -16.62 -20.81 -28.11
CA GLY A 567 -16.38 -21.28 -26.73
C GLY A 567 -15.13 -22.12 -26.45
N GLN A 568 -14.66 -22.95 -27.39
CA GLN A 568 -13.46 -23.78 -27.23
C GLN A 568 -12.18 -22.96 -27.45
N SER A 569 -11.87 -22.08 -26.50
CA SER A 569 -10.74 -21.17 -26.62
C SER A 569 -9.39 -21.92 -26.53
N GLN A 570 -8.74 -22.14 -27.67
CA GLN A 570 -7.36 -22.64 -27.75
C GLN A 570 -6.31 -21.61 -27.29
N ASP A 571 -6.74 -20.45 -26.75
CA ASP A 571 -5.87 -19.32 -26.45
C ASP A 571 -4.89 -19.54 -25.29
N GLN A 572 -5.10 -20.54 -24.43
CA GLN A 572 -4.16 -20.91 -23.36
C GLN A 572 -2.75 -21.27 -23.90
N GLN A 573 -2.66 -21.70 -25.15
CA GLN A 573 -1.39 -21.97 -25.84
C GLN A 573 -0.70 -20.69 -26.34
N LEU A 574 -1.43 -19.57 -26.40
CA LEU A 574 -0.88 -18.27 -26.78
C LEU A 574 -0.20 -17.62 -25.59
N TRP A 575 0.99 -17.06 -25.83
CA TRP A 575 1.76 -16.34 -24.82
C TRP A 575 2.64 -15.24 -25.43
N GLY A 576 3.03 -14.29 -24.59
CA GLY A 576 3.98 -13.24 -24.89
C GLY A 576 4.91 -12.97 -23.70
N THR A 577 6.20 -12.78 -23.97
CA THR A 577 7.26 -12.58 -22.97
C THR A 577 7.95 -11.24 -23.19
N VAL A 578 8.11 -10.44 -22.14
CA VAL A 578 9.03 -9.29 -22.11
C VAL A 578 10.33 -9.72 -21.47
N HIS A 579 11.45 -9.45 -22.14
CA HIS A 579 12.77 -9.81 -21.64
C HIS A 579 13.44 -8.67 -20.88
N GLY A 580 14.21 -9.00 -19.84
CA GLY A 580 14.97 -8.04 -19.04
C GLY A 580 16.13 -7.35 -19.78
N ASP A 581 16.53 -7.85 -20.96
CA ASP A 581 17.47 -7.21 -21.89
C ASP A 581 16.83 -6.16 -22.83
N THR A 582 15.54 -5.85 -22.62
CA THR A 582 14.92 -4.59 -23.08
C THR A 582 15.75 -3.40 -22.60
N SER A 583 16.14 -2.49 -23.49
CA SER A 583 17.05 -1.39 -23.17
C SER A 583 16.41 -0.02 -23.33
N PHE A 584 16.83 0.92 -22.49
CA PHE A 584 16.43 2.33 -22.53
C PHE A 584 17.62 3.21 -22.93
N ASP A 585 17.33 4.29 -23.66
CA ASP A 585 18.27 5.38 -23.94
C ASP A 585 17.50 6.70 -23.73
N LEU A 586 17.87 7.46 -22.71
CA LEU A 586 17.11 8.60 -22.20
C LEU A 586 17.79 9.93 -22.50
N SER A 587 17.07 10.80 -23.21
CA SER A 587 17.42 12.19 -23.39
C SER A 587 16.84 12.99 -22.21
N ARG A 588 17.67 13.32 -21.21
CA ARG A 588 17.27 14.10 -20.02
C ARG A 588 18.41 14.97 -19.48
N GLN A 589 18.08 15.96 -18.68
CA GLN A 589 18.99 16.87 -17.98
C GLN A 589 18.64 16.92 -16.48
N ASN A 590 19.65 17.18 -15.64
CA ASN A 590 19.47 17.24 -14.18
C ASN A 590 19.20 18.70 -13.78
N VAL A 591 17.95 19.16 -13.85
CA VAL A 591 17.56 20.56 -13.64
C VAL A 591 16.24 20.64 -12.88
N VAL A 592 16.25 21.35 -11.75
CA VAL A 592 15.07 21.57 -10.92
C VAL A 592 15.04 23.02 -10.43
N GLN A 593 13.88 23.67 -10.54
CA GLN A 593 13.66 25.01 -10.00
C GLN A 593 13.02 24.90 -8.61
N LEU A 594 13.59 25.62 -7.64
CA LEU A 594 13.04 25.73 -6.29
C LEU A 594 12.54 27.17 -6.03
N PRO A 595 11.54 27.37 -5.16
CA PRO A 595 10.76 26.34 -4.46
C PRO A 595 9.63 25.76 -5.33
N ASP A 596 9.41 24.45 -5.27
CA ASP A 596 8.23 23.78 -5.81
C ASP A 596 7.69 22.76 -4.80
N LEU A 597 6.46 22.98 -4.33
CA LEU A 597 5.82 22.12 -3.32
C LEU A 597 5.43 20.74 -3.86
N ARG A 598 5.38 20.54 -5.20
CA ARG A 598 5.11 19.23 -5.82
C ARG A 598 6.23 18.24 -5.52
N LEU A 599 7.47 18.72 -5.40
CA LEU A 599 8.66 17.89 -5.10
C LEU A 599 8.60 17.26 -3.70
N LEU A 600 7.85 17.87 -2.77
CA LEU A 600 7.60 17.29 -1.44
C LEU A 600 6.73 16.02 -1.49
N GLN A 601 6.10 15.70 -2.63
CA GLN A 601 5.36 14.44 -2.80
C GLN A 601 6.30 13.22 -2.85
N SER A 602 7.46 13.35 -3.50
CA SER A 602 8.58 12.39 -3.49
C SER A 602 9.59 12.67 -2.35
N GLY A 603 9.42 13.79 -1.64
CA GLY A 603 10.23 14.19 -0.49
C GLY A 603 11.43 15.08 -0.82
N PHE A 604 11.67 15.39 -2.09
CA PHE A 604 12.78 16.24 -2.53
C PHE A 604 12.57 17.71 -2.11
N PRO A 605 13.63 18.45 -1.71
CA PRO A 605 15.03 18.03 -1.56
C PRO A 605 15.34 17.31 -0.22
N LEU A 606 14.36 17.18 0.67
CA LEU A 606 14.55 16.71 2.05
C LEU A 606 14.99 15.23 2.15
N THR A 607 14.68 14.43 1.13
CA THR A 607 15.12 13.04 0.95
C THR A 607 16.32 12.87 -0.01
N ALA A 608 17.05 13.96 -0.33
CA ALA A 608 18.30 13.94 -1.07
C ALA A 608 19.48 14.37 -0.17
N PRO A 609 20.42 13.48 0.19
CA PRO A 609 20.44 12.03 -0.05
C PRO A 609 19.42 11.23 0.79
N GLN A 610 19.18 9.98 0.38
CA GLN A 610 18.13 9.11 0.92
C GLN A 610 18.36 8.64 2.37
N ASP A 611 19.56 8.78 2.92
CA ASP A 611 19.82 8.55 4.36
C ASP A 611 19.37 9.73 5.25
N LEU A 612 18.88 10.82 4.64
CA LEU A 612 18.47 12.08 5.26
C LEU A 612 19.63 12.88 5.91
N SER A 613 20.89 12.54 5.64
CA SER A 613 22.06 13.25 6.20
C SER A 613 22.09 14.74 5.81
N GLY A 614 21.61 15.09 4.61
CA GLY A 614 21.47 16.46 4.11
C GLY A 614 20.29 17.25 4.68
N THR A 615 19.57 16.73 5.68
CA THR A 615 18.38 17.36 6.27
C THR A 615 18.50 17.42 7.80
N ALA A 616 18.01 18.51 8.39
CA ALA A 616 17.87 18.64 9.83
C ALA A 616 16.51 19.25 10.20
N VAL A 617 15.85 18.69 11.20
CA VAL A 617 14.62 19.25 11.77
C VAL A 617 14.98 20.16 12.93
N VAL A 618 14.27 21.27 13.09
CA VAL A 618 14.47 22.22 14.18
C VAL A 618 13.17 22.38 14.96
N LEU A 619 13.24 22.28 16.29
CA LEU A 619 12.13 22.49 17.21
C LEU A 619 12.41 23.69 18.14
N PRO A 620 11.40 24.23 18.85
CA PRO A 620 11.63 25.26 19.86
C PRO A 620 12.39 24.66 21.04
N ASP A 621 13.18 25.46 21.78
CA ASP A 621 14.10 24.96 22.84
C ASP A 621 13.39 24.21 23.99
N ALA A 622 12.09 24.42 24.16
CA ALA A 622 11.23 23.64 25.05
C ALA A 622 10.01 23.13 24.25
N PRO A 623 10.15 22.03 23.49
CA PRO A 623 9.10 21.56 22.60
C PRO A 623 7.94 20.97 23.40
N ASN A 624 6.72 21.15 22.89
CA ASN A 624 5.54 20.51 23.46
C ASN A 624 5.14 19.25 22.70
N ASP A 625 4.34 18.39 23.32
CA ASP A 625 3.98 17.07 22.82
C ASP A 625 3.33 17.12 21.42
N ARG A 626 2.66 18.21 21.02
CA ARG A 626 2.14 18.36 19.64
C ARG A 626 3.25 18.59 18.62
N GLU A 627 4.31 19.32 18.98
CA GLU A 627 5.48 19.55 18.12
C GLU A 627 6.30 18.26 17.99
N VAL A 628 6.48 17.51 19.08
CA VAL A 628 7.11 16.19 19.05
C VAL A 628 6.28 15.17 18.24
N MET A 629 4.96 15.14 18.41
CA MET A 629 4.10 14.29 17.56
C MET A 629 4.08 14.73 16.09
N THR A 630 4.36 16.01 15.79
CA THR A 630 4.53 16.51 14.42
C THR A 630 5.88 16.06 13.85
N LEU A 631 6.96 16.14 14.64
CA LEU A 631 8.27 15.57 14.30
C LEU A 631 8.16 14.08 13.96
N LEU A 632 7.53 13.27 14.81
CA LEU A 632 7.38 11.83 14.58
C LEU A 632 6.57 11.53 13.30
N LYS A 633 5.46 12.25 13.05
CA LYS A 633 4.68 12.07 11.80
C LYS A 633 5.42 12.55 10.55
N PHE A 634 6.26 13.56 10.68
CA PHE A 634 7.13 14.04 9.60
C PHE A 634 8.26 13.03 9.30
N SER A 635 8.91 12.49 10.33
CA SER A 635 9.91 11.42 10.22
C SER A 635 9.34 10.14 9.59
N GLU A 636 8.12 9.72 9.98
CA GLU A 636 7.41 8.60 9.33
C GLU A 636 7.28 8.85 7.83
N ARG A 637 6.83 10.06 7.44
CA ARG A 637 6.60 10.41 6.04
C ARG A 637 7.91 10.47 5.24
N LEU A 638 9.01 10.98 5.81
CA LEU A 638 10.33 10.92 5.17
C LEU A 638 10.85 9.47 5.06
N GLY A 639 10.58 8.63 6.05
CA GLY A 639 10.87 7.19 6.01
C GLY A 639 10.16 6.51 4.84
N ARG A 640 8.84 6.70 4.73
CA ARG A 640 8.00 6.17 3.63
C ARG A 640 8.37 6.72 2.24
N LEU A 641 9.22 7.74 2.16
CA LEU A 641 9.71 8.39 0.93
C LEU A 641 11.22 8.20 0.67
N SER A 642 11.94 7.42 1.46
CA SER A 642 13.39 7.23 1.31
C SER A 642 13.83 5.78 1.47
N ARG A 643 14.86 5.36 0.72
CA ARG A 643 15.52 4.06 0.87
C ARG A 643 17.04 4.21 0.94
N ALA A 644 17.62 3.80 2.08
CA ALA A 644 19.06 3.78 2.32
C ALA A 644 19.38 2.88 3.53
N ASN A 645 20.60 2.34 3.59
CA ASN A 645 21.05 1.43 4.67
C ASN A 645 21.30 2.13 6.03
N SER A 646 20.83 3.36 6.21
CA SER A 646 20.98 4.13 7.45
C SER A 646 19.95 5.27 7.53
N VAL A 647 19.68 5.77 8.74
CA VAL A 647 19.05 7.07 8.95
C VAL A 647 20.05 7.97 9.68
N LYS A 648 20.36 9.11 9.06
CA LYS A 648 21.25 10.17 9.58
C LYS A 648 20.54 11.51 9.80
N LEU A 649 19.21 11.52 9.81
CA LEU A 649 18.39 12.69 10.16
C LEU A 649 18.81 13.24 11.53
N ASN A 650 19.07 14.53 11.62
CA ASN A 650 19.31 15.22 12.89
C ASN A 650 18.09 16.04 13.31
N VAL A 651 17.91 16.20 14.62
CA VAL A 651 16.97 17.15 15.21
C VAL A 651 17.75 18.09 16.12
N HIS A 652 17.50 19.39 16.03
CA HIS A 652 18.13 20.41 16.86
C HIS A 652 17.11 21.31 17.56
N SER A 653 17.45 21.83 18.73
CA SER A 653 16.75 22.98 19.32
C SER A 653 17.11 24.28 18.58
N ALA A 654 16.22 25.28 18.63
CA ALA A 654 16.38 26.55 17.92
C ALA A 654 17.68 27.32 18.28
N SER A 655 18.12 27.21 19.54
CA SER A 655 19.37 27.81 20.03
C SER A 655 20.64 27.01 19.68
N SER A 656 20.55 25.70 19.48
CA SER A 656 21.71 24.78 19.33
C SER A 656 22.13 24.49 17.89
N ILE A 657 21.30 24.81 16.88
CA ILE A 657 21.54 24.49 15.46
C ILE A 657 23.01 24.80 15.05
N PRO A 658 23.84 23.81 14.67
CA PRO A 658 25.23 24.04 14.29
C PRO A 658 25.38 24.95 13.06
N ALA A 659 26.50 25.68 12.94
CA ALA A 659 26.76 26.57 11.80
C ALA A 659 26.77 25.79 10.46
N GLU A 660 27.50 24.67 10.41
CA GLU A 660 27.53 23.73 9.28
C GLU A 660 26.12 23.30 8.84
N ALA A 661 25.23 22.99 9.80
CA ALA A 661 23.86 22.60 9.50
C ALA A 661 23.02 23.74 8.90
N ARG A 662 23.33 25.01 9.23
CA ARG A 662 22.68 26.20 8.64
C ARG A 662 23.17 26.52 7.22
N GLU A 663 24.39 26.12 6.89
CA GLU A 663 25.03 26.40 5.60
C GLU A 663 24.86 25.27 4.59
N GLN A 664 24.76 24.01 5.04
CA GLN A 664 24.87 22.83 4.19
C GLN A 664 23.65 21.89 4.19
N LYS A 665 22.65 22.09 5.06
CA LYS A 665 21.49 21.20 5.18
C LYS A 665 20.16 21.88 4.89
N ASN A 666 19.21 21.10 4.39
CA ASN A 666 17.81 21.49 4.35
C ASN A 666 17.26 21.59 5.78
N LEU A 667 16.86 22.79 6.21
CA LEU A 667 16.32 23.03 7.55
C LEU A 667 14.79 22.99 7.56
N VAL A 668 14.20 22.11 8.38
CA VAL A 668 12.75 21.96 8.54
C VAL A 668 12.32 22.43 9.92
N GLY A 669 11.67 23.59 10.01
CA GLY A 669 11.23 24.17 11.30
C GLY A 669 9.83 23.69 11.70
N ILE A 670 9.71 23.07 12.88
CA ILE A 670 8.43 22.65 13.48
C ILE A 670 8.11 23.55 14.67
N GLY A 671 6.93 24.18 14.65
CA GLY A 671 6.44 25.04 15.73
C GLY A 671 5.19 25.82 15.33
N THR A 672 4.45 26.36 16.29
CA THR A 672 3.34 27.30 16.00
C THR A 672 3.85 28.67 15.56
N ARG A 673 3.00 29.53 15.00
CA ARG A 673 3.43 30.85 14.46
C ARG A 673 4.11 31.75 15.50
N ASP A 674 3.76 31.60 16.77
CA ASP A 674 4.35 32.24 17.94
C ASP A 674 5.62 31.52 18.45
N ARG A 675 5.63 30.18 18.46
CA ARG A 675 6.77 29.33 18.92
C ARG A 675 7.78 28.96 17.82
N SER A 676 7.63 29.49 16.61
CA SER A 676 8.45 29.16 15.43
C SER A 676 9.96 29.19 15.73
N PRO A 677 10.72 28.11 15.46
CA PRO A 677 12.16 28.04 15.73
C PRO A 677 12.99 28.96 14.82
N PHE A 678 12.43 29.40 13.69
CA PHE A 678 13.11 30.33 12.78
C PHE A 678 12.75 31.80 13.06
N PRO A 679 13.72 32.74 12.92
CA PRO A 679 13.54 34.14 13.25
C PRO A 679 12.50 34.82 12.36
N LYS A 680 11.89 35.90 12.87
CA LYS A 680 10.74 36.58 12.24
C LYS A 680 10.95 37.03 10.78
N ARG A 681 12.18 37.16 10.28
CA ARG A 681 12.49 37.49 8.88
C ARG A 681 12.22 36.35 7.88
N LEU A 682 12.01 35.12 8.36
CA LEU A 682 11.56 33.98 7.54
C LEU A 682 10.04 33.74 7.64
N LYS A 683 9.28 34.68 8.24
CA LYS A 683 7.82 34.67 8.16
C LYS A 683 7.45 35.41 6.89
N PRO A 684 6.81 34.77 5.89
CA PRO A 684 6.30 35.51 4.75
C PRO A 684 5.30 36.56 5.24
N THR A 685 5.46 37.78 4.74
CA THR A 685 4.44 38.82 4.87
C THR A 685 3.32 38.45 3.90
N LEU A 686 2.06 38.69 4.27
CA LEU A 686 0.95 38.44 3.34
C LEU A 686 1.01 39.36 2.10
N ALA A 687 1.74 40.47 2.19
CA ALA A 687 2.05 41.37 1.08
C ALA A 687 3.16 40.86 0.13
N ASP A 688 3.77 39.70 0.39
CA ASP A 688 4.76 39.08 -0.50
C ASP A 688 4.12 38.12 -1.54
N PHE A 689 2.77 38.12 -1.63
CA PHE A 689 1.96 37.20 -2.44
C PHE A 689 0.79 37.85 -3.21
N ASP A 690 0.73 39.20 -3.26
CA ASP A 690 -0.21 39.98 -4.10
C ASP A 690 0.46 40.40 -5.44
#